data_AF-A0A0W0YA50-F1
#
_entry.id   AF-A0A0W0YA50-F1
#
_cell.length_a   1.000
_cell.length_b   1.000
_cell.length_c   1.000
_cell.angle_alpha   90.00
_cell.angle_beta   90.00
_cell.angle_gamma   90.00
#
_symmetry.space_group_name_H-M   'P 1'
#
loop_
_entity.id
_entity.type
_entity.pdbx_description
1 polymer ?
#
loop_
_entity_poly.entity_id
_entity_poly.type
_entity_poly.pdbx_seq_one_letter_code
_entity_poly.pdbx_strand_id
1 'polypeptide(L)'
;MINELKKLLEEFNSDIDNENKKHPFTQKKMLIQKHSKEVYEIFYSLLNTWENDKEISHESIKNTFVLIWNRVQGTMLSYTALPEAAVTKFLIKVACKLLKEDDKDSYSLVEIIQLLMPTLLFGENPEIYKPAAWGFNSGSASRISAIAFQDENDKEADVIKFLKTHIISDCGTYIIPLWVLNVLEKKDKDEPIPNYYYEPGATDNEWLSESEFVRLGKHNLLTKSIVESYGRMQEYKQDKTNLLGQLNILLNSLHYNSVSGVGKEEIAGATAELSIRRFFEYYNVLCEKISFSLDDKLKHELGMLRKCIGEYSSGEAPIALIQTCMAARKSSLQMAMMGKESYLAGIGLGKNEISEVIENTKKKLQISLDELNQAIETGSVNGCDHLPLTRKILDIYGFNLHNCRFEELIDIINDLSEEDIRILLDDFSYVKSWSYTIGTLDNIIKLFRELTLVKIGVLCGYMAGRLNKILNKKEDYYFLISSFLDPNVQEVIVRNFVNKENVLNNVGSEKGLMEMLVQSTQAFDVVWRQFTQSEKIQILNTKNTDSGNTLLHDSINHANTLKLILKFLADNDMINTFIVLNLNKDNLLHSAASNAESLKMLLQCLPQKDHLNAIKAQNRDQDTVLHLAMSDTESLKILLEFIPSPSLLELIKIENRRSETPISIACKKAENFKIILAKLSEKDRMELINPFIREDKKNIFKTYLNYNPDKIQLLLNLFPPNERINIVTTQFEDGQTPFDLCAQAPDALKYLLQQLPKNETLRVLTLQTKYSLSTIFHSVISSPPTLQILFDALTEQEYLKVLEIKNKYSFSLVEYALTHHLDSFKYIVERTPKDHLLRIIEDINAEHFNSLDEVTFRVLGDLYLSSDRFNCNFLSAIDITKFPQLAELKNRLVVESKNRQELKFLPRGNDCLLRVASIPETLTKILRYLPEKDHLERMKAKDKKGNTVLHLAMSNTESLKIILKFIPKNLLLELIKIQNMECETPIFLACQNSENVDIILAHLSENERMELMSPIDRKNEKNIFKIYLSENPDKIQPLLNLFPPNKRSDIVTTQFDDGRTPFHLCAQAPDALKYLLQQLPKNETLRVLTLQTQYSCSTVFHMALGSNDALKILFDALTEQEYLKVLTMGDKYSGSLVECALKSRLNLRSFKYIVERTPKDHLLSLIERIKSESFNSLDEVTFRLLGDLFLSSDRSAPNFVSAINVQKFPQLAELKNRLESKVNPQPQFGVS
;
A
#
# COMPACT_ATOMS: atom_id res chain seq x y z
N MET A 1 78.89 2.55 18.29
CA MET A 1 77.44 2.69 18.56
C MET A 1 76.85 4.10 18.45
N ILE A 2 77.35 5.09 19.19
CA ILE A 2 76.59 6.33 19.47
C ILE A 2 76.40 7.23 18.25
N ASN A 3 77.43 7.39 17.42
CA ASN A 3 77.31 8.13 16.15
C ASN A 3 76.32 7.45 15.19
N GLU A 4 76.24 6.12 15.23
CA GLU A 4 75.28 5.35 14.43
C GLU A 4 73.87 5.52 14.97
N LEU A 5 73.68 5.51 16.30
CA LEU A 5 72.40 5.76 16.94
C LEU A 5 71.88 7.18 16.63
N LYS A 6 72.76 8.19 16.63
CA LYS A 6 72.43 9.56 16.18
C LYS A 6 71.90 9.57 14.74
N LYS A 7 72.60 8.90 13.82
CA LYS A 7 72.19 8.79 12.42
C LYS A 7 70.84 8.08 12.27
N LEU A 8 70.65 6.95 12.96
CA LEU A 8 69.39 6.20 12.95
C LEU A 8 68.22 7.02 13.52
N LEU A 9 68.48 7.86 14.52
CA LEU A 9 67.48 8.73 15.12
C LEU A 9 67.07 9.88 14.18
N GLU A 10 68.01 10.45 13.42
CA GLU A 10 67.71 11.42 12.36
C GLU A 10 66.87 10.80 11.23
N GLU A 11 67.22 9.59 10.78
CA GLU A 11 66.44 8.81 9.81
C GLU A 11 65.02 8.55 10.34
N PHE A 12 64.90 8.13 11.60
CA PHE A 12 63.60 7.86 12.23
C PHE A 12 62.71 9.10 12.27
N ASN A 13 63.26 10.28 12.58
CA ASN A 13 62.47 11.52 12.58
C ASN A 13 61.91 11.84 11.18
N SER A 14 62.70 11.63 10.13
CA SER A 14 62.26 11.77 8.73
C SER A 14 61.17 10.74 8.37
N ASP A 15 61.33 9.49 8.82
CA ASP A 15 60.36 8.42 8.57
C ASP A 15 59.01 8.68 9.27
N ILE A 16 59.03 9.21 10.49
CA ILE A 16 57.82 9.66 11.22
C ILE A 16 57.08 10.73 10.38
N ASP A 17 57.79 11.74 9.88
CA ASP A 17 57.19 12.82 9.07
C ASP A 17 56.61 12.31 7.74
N ASN A 18 57.23 11.31 7.12
CA ASN A 18 56.74 10.68 5.90
C ASN A 18 55.50 9.80 6.15
N GLU A 19 55.46 9.05 7.26
CA GLU A 19 54.30 8.26 7.70
C GLU A 19 53.11 9.18 8.04
N ASN A 20 53.40 10.38 8.55
CA ASN A 20 52.39 11.40 8.85
C ASN A 20 51.69 11.97 7.62
N LYS A 21 52.39 12.15 6.49
CA LYS A 21 51.87 12.79 5.27
C LYS A 21 50.97 11.90 4.40
N LYS A 22 51.07 10.57 4.47
CA LYS A 22 50.47 9.64 3.49
C LYS A 22 48.99 9.25 3.69
N HIS A 23 48.35 9.54 4.84
CA HIS A 23 47.03 8.97 5.17
C HIS A 23 46.10 9.92 5.96
N PRO A 24 44.76 9.84 5.77
CA PRO A 24 43.77 10.63 6.51
C PRO A 24 43.77 10.35 8.03
N PHE A 25 43.34 11.34 8.82
CA PHE A 25 43.39 11.34 10.30
C PHE A 25 42.45 10.30 10.94
N THR A 26 43.00 9.35 11.72
CA THR A 26 42.26 8.39 12.58
C THR A 26 42.92 8.29 13.97
N GLN A 27 42.17 7.89 15.00
CA GLN A 27 42.65 7.79 16.39
C GLN A 27 43.78 6.74 16.55
N LYS A 28 43.69 5.62 15.81
CA LYS A 28 44.76 4.62 15.70
C LYS A 28 46.08 5.23 15.21
N LYS A 29 46.03 6.11 14.19
CA LYS A 29 47.21 6.84 13.71
C LYS A 29 47.74 7.83 14.75
N MET A 30 46.87 8.51 15.51
CA MET A 30 47.32 9.44 16.57
C MET A 30 48.05 8.72 17.71
N LEU A 31 47.61 7.51 18.09
CA LEU A 31 48.31 6.68 19.07
C LEU A 31 49.68 6.23 18.55
N ILE A 32 49.75 5.78 17.29
CA ILE A 32 51.04 5.43 16.64
C ILE A 32 51.98 6.64 16.63
N GLN A 33 51.49 7.83 16.27
CA GLN A 33 52.27 9.07 16.27
C GLN A 33 52.80 9.45 17.65
N LYS A 34 51.94 9.40 18.68
CA LYS A 34 52.35 9.68 20.06
C LYS A 34 53.41 8.68 20.53
N HIS A 35 53.23 7.40 20.21
CA HIS A 35 54.19 6.36 20.54
C HIS A 35 55.53 6.55 19.81
N SER A 36 55.52 6.79 18.49
CA SER A 36 56.75 7.06 17.72
C SER A 36 57.51 8.27 18.25
N LYS A 37 56.79 9.35 18.59
CA LYS A 37 57.41 10.55 19.19
C LYS A 37 57.99 10.24 20.57
N GLU A 38 57.28 9.50 21.41
CA GLU A 38 57.80 9.12 22.73
C GLU A 38 59.06 8.26 22.61
N VAL A 39 59.08 7.27 21.71
CA VAL A 39 60.27 6.46 21.46
C VAL A 39 61.43 7.33 20.99
N TYR A 40 61.19 8.30 20.10
CA TYR A 40 62.20 9.28 19.68
C TYR A 40 62.75 10.05 20.89
N GLU A 41 61.90 10.60 21.76
CA GLU A 41 62.31 11.35 22.96
C GLU A 41 63.10 10.47 23.95
N ILE A 42 62.70 9.21 24.13
CA ILE A 42 63.43 8.27 24.98
C ILE A 42 64.86 8.09 24.46
N PHE A 43 65.04 7.79 23.18
CA PHE A 43 66.38 7.62 22.60
C PHE A 43 67.17 8.94 22.49
N TYR A 44 66.50 10.07 22.26
CA TYR A 44 67.11 11.40 22.26
C TYR A 44 67.63 11.78 23.66
N SER A 45 66.84 11.52 24.70
CA SER A 45 67.25 11.75 26.09
C SER A 45 68.45 10.90 26.48
N LEU A 46 68.49 9.64 26.03
CA LEU A 46 69.61 8.73 26.24
C LEU A 46 70.90 9.26 25.58
N LEU A 47 70.80 9.82 24.37
CA LEU A 47 71.93 10.46 23.68
C LEU A 47 72.40 11.75 24.38
N ASN A 48 71.49 12.57 24.92
CA ASN A 48 71.86 13.79 25.63
C ASN A 48 72.52 13.50 26.99
N THR A 49 72.08 12.46 27.71
CA THR A 49 72.77 12.04 28.95
C THR A 49 74.22 11.63 28.69
N TRP A 50 74.51 11.06 27.52
CA TRP A 50 75.87 10.72 27.12
C TRP A 50 76.75 11.92 26.81
N GLU A 51 76.22 12.95 26.13
CA GLU A 51 77.01 14.14 25.82
C GLU A 51 77.52 14.83 27.09
N ASN A 52 76.80 14.65 28.21
CA ASN A 52 77.14 15.18 29.52
C ASN A 52 78.06 14.25 30.34
N ASP A 53 77.79 12.94 30.39
CA ASP A 53 78.47 12.01 31.32
C ASP A 53 79.49 11.05 30.65
N LYS A 54 79.61 11.07 29.31
CA LYS A 54 80.54 10.26 28.48
C LYS A 54 80.46 8.73 28.58
N GLU A 55 79.57 8.16 29.39
CA GLU A 55 79.31 6.70 29.44
C GLU A 55 77.84 6.38 29.11
N ILE A 56 77.60 5.66 28.01
CA ILE A 56 76.40 4.83 27.83
C ILE A 56 76.87 3.39 27.87
N SER A 57 76.32 2.60 28.79
CA SER A 57 76.51 1.15 28.77
C SER A 57 75.55 0.50 27.76
N HIS A 58 75.95 -0.62 27.14
CA HIS A 58 75.04 -1.45 26.34
C HIS A 58 73.79 -1.84 27.15
N GLU A 59 73.94 -1.98 28.46
CA GLU A 59 72.86 -2.26 29.41
C GLU A 59 71.80 -1.14 29.46
N SER A 60 72.21 0.13 29.33
CA SER A 60 71.28 1.26 29.30
C SER A 60 70.36 1.20 28.08
N ILE A 61 70.89 0.81 26.90
CA ILE A 61 70.09 0.62 25.68
C ILE A 61 69.17 -0.60 25.82
N LYS A 62 69.65 -1.72 26.37
CA LYS A 62 68.82 -2.91 26.63
C LYS A 62 67.65 -2.59 27.57
N ASN A 63 67.89 -1.80 28.63
CA ASN A 63 66.85 -1.34 29.53
C ASN A 63 65.80 -0.44 28.84
N THR A 64 66.20 0.33 27.82
CA THR A 64 65.26 1.09 26.99
C THR A 64 64.30 0.18 26.22
N PHE A 65 64.77 -0.93 25.66
CA PHE A 65 63.88 -1.90 24.99
C PHE A 65 62.86 -2.51 25.97
N VAL A 66 63.29 -2.90 27.18
CA VAL A 66 62.39 -3.40 28.24
C VAL A 66 61.33 -2.37 28.60
N LEU A 67 61.72 -1.10 28.76
CA LEU A 67 60.81 0.00 29.06
C LEU A 67 59.74 0.20 27.97
N ILE A 68 60.16 0.20 26.70
CA ILE A 68 59.26 0.40 25.55
C ILE A 68 58.30 -0.81 25.45
N TRP A 69 58.82 -2.03 25.53
CA TRP A 69 58.03 -3.25 25.39
C TRP A 69 56.94 -3.37 26.47
N ASN A 70 57.29 -3.13 27.73
CA ASN A 70 56.35 -3.17 28.86
C ASN A 70 55.14 -2.23 28.66
N ARG A 71 55.28 -1.18 27.84
CA ARG A 71 54.19 -0.24 27.53
C ARG A 71 53.28 -0.74 26.42
N VAL A 72 53.82 -1.40 25.40
CA VAL A 72 53.08 -1.75 24.17
C VAL A 72 52.67 -3.23 24.06
N GLN A 73 53.24 -4.11 24.87
CA GLN A 73 52.92 -5.55 24.85
C GLN A 73 51.41 -5.81 25.03
N GLY A 74 50.85 -6.67 24.16
CA GLY A 74 49.46 -7.09 24.21
C GLY A 74 48.46 -6.01 23.74
N THR A 75 48.95 -5.01 23.01
CA THR A 75 48.12 -3.88 22.52
C THR A 75 48.28 -3.72 21.02
N MET A 76 47.39 -2.94 20.40
CA MET A 76 47.49 -2.53 19.00
C MET A 76 48.82 -1.84 18.59
N LEU A 77 49.70 -1.46 19.54
CA LEU A 77 51.03 -0.90 19.27
C LEU A 77 52.17 -1.93 19.40
N SER A 78 51.87 -3.20 19.70
CA SER A 78 52.86 -4.28 19.68
C SER A 78 53.45 -4.46 18.28
N TYR A 79 54.69 -4.95 18.20
CA TYR A 79 55.42 -5.03 16.95
C TYR A 79 54.80 -6.00 15.92
N THR A 80 54.10 -7.04 16.36
CA THR A 80 53.33 -7.95 15.48
C THR A 80 52.09 -7.28 14.86
N ALA A 81 51.52 -6.27 15.53
CA ALA A 81 50.40 -5.48 15.01
C ALA A 81 50.85 -4.35 14.07
N LEU A 82 52.08 -3.86 14.24
CA LEU A 82 52.67 -2.75 13.46
C LEU A 82 54.06 -3.10 12.90
N PRO A 83 54.23 -4.19 12.13
CA PRO A 83 55.55 -4.65 11.70
C PRO A 83 56.26 -3.66 10.77
N GLU A 84 55.49 -2.84 10.05
CA GLU A 84 56.00 -1.93 9.01
C GLU A 84 56.06 -0.46 9.45
N ALA A 85 55.60 -0.14 10.67
CA ALA A 85 55.57 1.22 11.19
C ALA A 85 56.98 1.78 11.38
N ALA A 86 57.16 3.09 11.25
CA ALA A 86 58.47 3.73 11.37
C ALA A 86 59.17 3.39 12.70
N VAL A 87 58.39 3.34 13.80
CA VAL A 87 58.89 3.03 15.14
C VAL A 87 59.41 1.59 15.25
N THR A 88 58.70 0.62 14.69
CA THR A 88 59.12 -0.78 14.70
C THR A 88 60.39 -0.97 13.88
N LYS A 89 60.46 -0.35 12.69
CA LYS A 89 61.66 -0.38 11.84
C LYS A 89 62.87 0.25 12.50
N PHE A 90 62.70 1.39 13.17
CA PHE A 90 63.74 2.03 13.94
C PHE A 90 64.26 1.13 15.07
N LEU A 91 63.36 0.52 15.85
CA LEU A 91 63.74 -0.41 16.92
C LEU A 91 64.49 -1.64 16.39
N ILE A 92 64.07 -2.20 15.25
CA ILE A 92 64.78 -3.30 14.57
C ILE A 92 66.19 -2.86 14.16
N LYS A 93 66.34 -1.70 13.53
CA LYS A 93 67.65 -1.14 13.13
C LYS A 93 68.58 -0.98 14.33
N VAL A 94 68.08 -0.42 15.42
CA VAL A 94 68.86 -0.25 16.66
C VAL A 94 69.25 -1.61 17.26
N ALA A 95 68.33 -2.57 17.31
CA ALA A 95 68.58 -3.93 17.81
C ALA A 95 69.67 -4.66 16.99
N CYS A 96 69.56 -4.62 15.65
CA CYS A 96 70.55 -5.17 14.72
C CYS A 96 71.94 -4.58 14.91
N LYS A 97 72.04 -3.28 15.24
CA LYS A 97 73.33 -2.61 15.47
C LYS A 97 73.90 -2.90 16.84
N LEU A 98 73.07 -2.95 17.88
CA LEU A 98 73.47 -3.27 19.25
C LEU A 98 74.17 -4.64 19.30
N LEU A 99 73.60 -5.66 18.65
CA LEU A 99 74.13 -7.02 18.65
C LEU A 99 75.38 -7.21 17.77
N LYS A 100 75.67 -6.30 16.83
CA LYS A 100 76.89 -6.34 16.00
C LYS A 100 78.16 -5.93 16.76
N GLU A 101 78.05 -5.14 17.82
CA GLU A 101 79.21 -4.58 18.53
C GLU A 101 79.70 -5.44 19.72
N ASP A 102 78.96 -6.49 20.13
CA ASP A 102 79.26 -7.37 21.28
C ASP A 102 80.32 -8.48 20.99
N ASP A 103 81.32 -8.24 20.12
CA ASP A 103 82.40 -9.19 19.72
C ASP A 103 81.92 -10.54 19.10
N LYS A 104 80.63 -10.68 18.77
CA LYS A 104 80.08 -11.81 18.01
C LYS A 104 79.84 -11.40 16.56
N ASP A 105 80.66 -11.92 15.63
CA ASP A 105 80.43 -11.75 14.17
C ASP A 105 79.09 -12.35 13.69
N SER A 106 78.45 -13.20 14.51
CA SER A 106 77.16 -13.81 14.24
C SER A 106 76.20 -13.71 15.44
N TYR A 107 75.09 -13.00 15.27
CA TYR A 107 73.91 -13.05 16.12
C TYR A 107 72.76 -13.74 15.38
N SER A 108 71.79 -14.27 16.13
CA SER A 108 70.61 -15.00 15.65
C SER A 108 69.36 -14.12 15.55
N LEU A 109 68.33 -14.60 14.84
CA LEU A 109 67.01 -13.96 14.80
C LEU A 109 66.36 -13.97 16.20
N VAL A 110 66.56 -15.04 16.99
CA VAL A 110 66.08 -15.14 18.38
C VAL A 110 66.61 -13.99 19.24
N GLU A 111 67.92 -13.69 19.16
CA GLU A 111 68.54 -12.63 19.96
C GLU A 111 67.94 -11.24 19.65
N ILE A 112 67.61 -10.94 18.39
CA ILE A 112 66.87 -9.71 18.04
C ILE A 112 65.46 -9.72 18.65
N ILE A 113 64.73 -10.82 18.45
CA ILE A 113 63.33 -10.90 18.89
C ILE A 113 63.22 -10.84 20.41
N GLN A 114 64.14 -11.46 21.15
CA GLN A 114 64.24 -11.36 22.62
C GLN A 114 64.61 -9.94 23.07
N LEU A 115 65.46 -9.23 22.31
CA LEU A 115 65.76 -7.83 22.60
C LEU A 115 64.55 -6.93 22.38
N LEU A 116 63.80 -7.14 21.29
CA LEU A 116 62.57 -6.38 21.01
C LEU A 116 61.47 -6.71 22.01
N MET A 117 61.24 -7.99 22.30
CA MET A 117 60.16 -8.48 23.15
C MET A 117 60.72 -9.33 24.31
N PRO A 118 61.28 -8.71 25.37
CA PRO A 118 61.97 -9.41 26.46
C PRO A 118 61.12 -10.37 27.28
N THR A 119 59.79 -10.30 27.19
CA THR A 119 58.88 -11.24 27.88
C THR A 119 58.69 -12.55 27.13
N LEU A 120 59.19 -12.67 25.90
CA LEU A 120 59.07 -13.91 25.15
C LEU A 120 60.01 -14.96 25.70
N LEU A 121 59.44 -16.10 26.06
CA LEU A 121 60.16 -17.28 26.50
C LEU A 121 60.40 -18.19 25.30
N PHE A 122 61.68 -18.40 24.99
CA PHE A 122 62.11 -19.42 24.04
C PHE A 122 62.59 -20.63 24.86
N GLY A 123 62.08 -21.83 24.58
CA GLY A 123 62.48 -23.05 25.30
C GLY A 123 63.97 -23.37 25.15
N GLU A 124 64.46 -24.41 25.85
CA GLU A 124 65.89 -24.80 25.90
C GLU A 124 66.52 -25.10 24.53
N ASN A 125 65.73 -25.23 23.46
CA ASN A 125 66.22 -25.40 22.10
C ASN A 125 65.23 -24.86 21.04
N PRO A 126 65.31 -23.57 20.68
CA PRO A 126 64.44 -22.96 19.67
C PRO A 126 64.58 -23.61 18.27
N GLU A 127 65.69 -24.31 18.02
CA GLU A 127 65.98 -24.98 16.74
C GLU A 127 65.47 -26.43 16.64
N ILE A 128 65.03 -27.07 17.74
CA ILE A 128 64.83 -28.54 17.76
C ILE A 128 63.42 -29.02 17.45
N TYR A 129 62.40 -28.16 17.42
CA TYR A 129 61.05 -28.63 17.07
C TYR A 129 60.85 -28.72 15.55
N LYS A 130 61.48 -29.74 14.95
CA LYS A 130 61.25 -30.13 13.56
C LYS A 130 59.80 -30.62 13.40
N PRO A 131 59.05 -30.15 12.39
CA PRO A 131 57.69 -30.62 12.05
C PRO A 131 57.57 -32.15 11.89
N ALA A 132 58.69 -32.82 11.62
CA ALA A 132 58.78 -34.27 11.45
C ALA A 132 58.36 -35.07 12.70
N ALA A 133 58.58 -34.57 13.92
CA ALA A 133 58.23 -35.28 15.17
C ALA A 133 56.70 -35.41 15.38
N TRP A 134 55.91 -34.64 14.64
CA TRP A 134 54.44 -34.60 14.72
C TRP A 134 53.76 -35.20 13.48
N GLY A 135 54.50 -35.92 12.62
CA GLY A 135 53.94 -36.63 11.46
C GLY A 135 53.61 -35.75 10.25
N PHE A 136 54.22 -34.56 10.11
CA PHE A 136 54.06 -33.67 8.96
C PHE A 136 55.30 -33.75 8.04
N ASN A 137 55.12 -34.28 6.81
CA ASN A 137 56.17 -34.43 5.79
C ASN A 137 55.99 -33.43 4.63
N SER A 138 55.75 -32.15 4.90
CA SER A 138 55.75 -31.10 3.86
C SER A 138 56.97 -30.19 4.02
N GLY A 139 57.78 -30.10 2.95
CA GLY A 139 59.13 -29.52 2.93
C GLY A 139 59.25 -28.00 3.12
N SER A 140 58.15 -27.32 3.47
CA SER A 140 58.05 -25.88 3.72
C SER A 140 58.08 -25.56 5.22
N ALA A 141 57.33 -26.33 6.04
CA ALA A 141 57.29 -26.16 7.49
C ALA A 141 58.66 -26.35 8.16
N SER A 142 59.49 -27.26 7.64
CA SER A 142 60.83 -27.55 8.18
C SER A 142 61.90 -26.52 7.82
N ARG A 143 61.62 -25.62 6.86
CA ARG A 143 62.54 -24.55 6.45
C ARG A 143 62.25 -23.22 7.14
N ILE A 144 61.00 -22.99 7.55
CA ILE A 144 60.54 -21.76 8.21
C ILE A 144 60.58 -21.87 9.74
N SER A 145 60.53 -23.10 10.30
CA SER A 145 60.65 -23.34 11.75
C SER A 145 62.07 -23.16 12.30
N ALA A 146 63.09 -23.03 11.43
CA ALA A 146 64.43 -22.70 11.88
C ALA A 146 64.45 -21.20 12.17
N ILE A 147 64.50 -20.82 13.44
CA ILE A 147 64.64 -19.43 13.87
C ILE A 147 66.06 -18.95 13.52
N ALA A 148 66.32 -18.75 12.23
CA ALA A 148 67.61 -18.42 11.65
C ALA A 148 67.42 -17.44 10.48
N PHE A 149 68.42 -16.59 10.24
CA PHE A 149 68.43 -15.70 9.07
C PHE A 149 68.44 -16.52 7.78
N GLN A 150 67.60 -16.13 6.82
CA GLN A 150 67.48 -16.84 5.54
C GLN A 150 68.53 -16.35 4.52
N ASP A 151 68.97 -15.11 4.63
CA ASP A 151 70.04 -14.49 3.84
C ASP A 151 70.94 -13.65 4.77
N GLU A 152 72.26 -13.69 4.59
CA GLU A 152 73.19 -12.88 5.39
C GLU A 152 73.12 -11.38 5.03
N ASN A 153 72.53 -11.02 3.89
CA ASN A 153 72.60 -9.66 3.34
C ASN A 153 71.50 -8.69 3.83
N ASP A 154 70.34 -9.15 4.32
CA ASP A 154 69.25 -8.27 4.78
C ASP A 154 68.51 -8.79 6.03
N LYS A 155 69.23 -8.78 7.16
CA LYS A 155 68.73 -9.21 8.47
C LYS A 155 67.53 -8.37 8.98
N GLU A 156 67.38 -7.12 8.54
CA GLU A 156 66.25 -6.26 8.96
C GLU A 156 64.94 -6.70 8.29
N ALA A 157 64.99 -7.00 6.99
CA ALA A 157 63.84 -7.53 6.25
C ALA A 157 63.38 -8.89 6.80
N ASP A 158 64.32 -9.74 7.23
CA ASP A 158 64.01 -11.04 7.86
C ASP A 158 63.21 -10.87 9.17
N VAL A 159 63.54 -9.87 9.99
CA VAL A 159 62.80 -9.58 11.23
C VAL A 159 61.39 -9.05 10.92
N ILE A 160 61.24 -8.18 9.91
CA ILE A 160 59.92 -7.68 9.48
C ILE A 160 59.08 -8.83 8.93
N LYS A 161 59.66 -9.70 8.09
CA LYS A 161 59.01 -10.91 7.58
C LYS A 161 58.55 -11.82 8.71
N PHE A 162 59.37 -11.97 9.75
CA PHE A 162 59.01 -12.72 10.95
C PHE A 162 57.78 -12.12 11.65
N LEU A 163 57.78 -10.82 11.93
CA LEU A 163 56.64 -10.15 12.58
C LEU A 163 55.35 -10.19 11.74
N LYS A 164 55.44 -10.23 10.40
CA LYS A 164 54.29 -10.34 9.48
C LYS A 164 53.75 -11.77 9.34
N THR A 165 54.44 -12.76 9.88
CA THR A 165 54.08 -14.19 9.76
C THR A 165 53.73 -14.81 11.11
N HIS A 166 53.64 -13.99 12.17
CA HIS A 166 53.35 -14.42 13.54
C HIS A 166 52.37 -13.46 14.22
N ILE A 167 51.54 -14.00 15.12
CA ILE A 167 50.79 -13.22 16.12
C ILE A 167 51.42 -13.41 17.50
N ILE A 168 51.22 -12.49 18.44
CA ILE A 168 51.69 -12.67 19.82
C ILE A 168 50.60 -13.33 20.67
N SER A 169 50.94 -14.23 21.58
CA SER A 169 49.96 -14.81 22.52
C SER A 169 49.20 -13.77 23.34
N ASP A 170 48.01 -14.12 23.83
CA ASP A 170 47.20 -13.24 24.68
C ASP A 170 47.92 -12.85 25.98
N CYS A 171 48.75 -13.75 26.52
CA CYS A 171 49.59 -13.50 27.68
C CYS A 171 50.93 -12.82 27.34
N GLY A 172 51.27 -12.69 26.06
CA GLY A 172 52.48 -12.04 25.56
C GLY A 172 53.80 -12.75 25.94
N THR A 173 53.75 -14.04 26.24
CA THR A 173 54.92 -14.85 26.65
C THR A 173 55.46 -15.74 25.55
N TYR A 174 54.66 -16.02 24.52
CA TYR A 174 55.06 -16.72 23.29
C TYR A 174 54.41 -16.06 22.06
N ILE A 175 54.81 -16.49 20.88
CA ILE A 175 54.32 -16.02 19.57
C ILE A 175 53.80 -17.21 18.77
N ILE A 176 52.83 -17.03 17.88
CA ILE A 176 52.15 -18.11 17.17
C ILE A 176 52.32 -17.88 15.68
N PRO A 177 52.98 -18.79 14.94
CA PRO A 177 53.14 -18.65 13.50
C PRO A 177 51.83 -18.92 12.74
N LEU A 178 51.66 -18.26 11.59
CA LEU A 178 50.50 -18.50 10.71
C LEU A 178 50.41 -19.94 10.18
N TRP A 179 51.55 -20.62 10.02
CA TRP A 179 51.58 -22.02 9.53
C TRP A 179 50.91 -23.00 10.50
N VAL A 180 50.64 -22.62 11.76
CA VAL A 180 49.87 -23.42 12.73
C VAL A 180 48.51 -23.85 12.16
N LEU A 181 47.93 -23.08 11.23
CA LEU A 181 46.70 -23.44 10.53
C LEU A 181 46.80 -24.72 9.68
N ASN A 182 48.02 -25.21 9.36
CA ASN A 182 48.22 -26.49 8.67
C ASN A 182 47.67 -27.70 9.48
N VAL A 183 47.49 -27.57 10.81
CA VAL A 183 46.82 -28.60 11.64
C VAL A 183 45.41 -28.91 11.15
N LEU A 184 44.73 -27.91 10.57
CA LEU A 184 43.33 -28.01 10.15
C LEU A 184 43.12 -29.03 9.01
N GLU A 185 44.17 -29.36 8.25
CA GLU A 185 44.12 -30.36 7.16
C GLU A 185 43.81 -31.78 7.67
N LYS A 186 44.36 -32.14 8.83
CA LYS A 186 44.31 -33.51 9.39
C LYS A 186 43.33 -33.67 10.54
N LYS A 187 42.54 -32.63 10.85
CA LYS A 187 41.69 -32.60 12.04
C LYS A 187 40.32 -33.19 11.75
N ASP A 188 40.07 -34.38 12.32
CA ASP A 188 38.80 -35.09 12.16
C ASP A 188 37.82 -34.93 13.34
N LYS A 189 38.22 -34.27 14.44
CA LYS A 189 37.39 -34.05 15.65
C LYS A 189 37.55 -32.62 16.22
N ASP A 190 36.58 -32.19 17.03
CA ASP A 190 36.54 -30.93 17.81
C ASP A 190 37.59 -30.87 18.95
N GLU A 191 38.80 -31.37 18.71
CA GLU A 191 39.90 -31.23 19.66
C GLU A 191 40.38 -29.76 19.66
N PRO A 192 40.93 -29.23 20.76
CA PRO A 192 41.57 -27.92 20.78
C PRO A 192 42.81 -27.88 19.86
N ILE A 193 43.23 -26.70 19.39
CA ILE A 193 44.42 -26.57 18.52
C ILE A 193 45.65 -26.49 19.43
N PRO A 194 46.65 -27.38 19.29
CA PRO A 194 47.80 -27.40 20.18
C PRO A 194 48.63 -26.13 20.03
N ASN A 195 49.11 -25.62 21.15
CA ASN A 195 50.09 -24.55 21.18
C ASN A 195 51.49 -25.12 20.94
N TYR A 196 52.08 -24.76 19.80
CA TYR A 196 53.36 -25.30 19.34
C TYR A 196 54.60 -24.91 20.18
N TYR A 197 54.45 -23.99 21.14
CA TYR A 197 55.53 -23.56 22.03
C TYR A 197 55.63 -24.37 23.32
N TYR A 198 54.63 -25.19 23.66
CA TYR A 198 54.60 -25.99 24.88
C TYR A 198 54.53 -27.48 24.59
N GLU A 199 55.21 -28.28 25.41
CA GLU A 199 55.10 -29.73 25.35
C GLU A 199 53.70 -30.18 25.86
N PRO A 200 53.09 -31.21 25.23
CA PRO A 200 51.86 -31.80 25.73
C PRO A 200 52.00 -32.23 27.20
N GLY A 201 51.09 -31.76 28.06
CA GLY A 201 51.10 -32.02 29.51
C GLY A 201 51.84 -31.00 30.38
N ALA A 202 52.38 -29.91 29.83
CA ALA A 202 52.99 -28.82 30.59
C ALA A 202 52.08 -27.57 30.63
N THR A 203 51.37 -27.36 31.76
CA THR A 203 50.65 -26.11 32.13
C THR A 203 49.31 -25.79 31.41
N ASP A 204 48.61 -24.74 31.88
CA ASP A 204 47.31 -24.26 31.37
C ASP A 204 47.35 -23.69 29.93
N ASN A 205 48.54 -23.56 29.30
CA ASN A 205 48.76 -22.93 27.98
C ASN A 205 49.00 -23.93 26.84
N GLU A 206 48.63 -25.20 27.02
CA GLU A 206 48.80 -26.28 26.05
C GLU A 206 48.03 -26.06 24.74
N TRP A 207 47.00 -25.20 24.75
CA TRP A 207 46.05 -25.01 23.66
C TRP A 207 45.93 -23.54 23.26
N LEU A 208 45.71 -23.27 21.96
CA LEU A 208 45.38 -21.93 21.50
C LEU A 208 44.05 -21.46 22.10
N SER A 209 44.03 -20.20 22.55
CA SER A 209 42.79 -19.58 22.99
C SER A 209 41.85 -19.29 21.81
N GLU A 210 40.55 -19.11 22.11
CA GLU A 210 39.57 -18.73 21.09
C GLU A 210 39.92 -17.36 20.46
N SER A 211 40.39 -16.40 21.25
CA SER A 211 40.85 -15.09 20.79
C SER A 211 42.05 -15.21 19.87
N GLU A 212 43.05 -16.04 20.20
CA GLU A 212 44.22 -16.29 19.36
C GLU A 212 43.82 -16.90 18.01
N PHE A 213 42.92 -17.89 18.02
CA PHE A 213 42.42 -18.51 16.80
C PHE A 213 41.63 -17.52 15.91
N VAL A 214 40.78 -16.67 16.51
CA VAL A 214 40.07 -15.61 15.78
C VAL A 214 41.05 -14.61 15.17
N ARG A 215 42.12 -14.22 15.88
CA ARG A 215 43.14 -13.32 15.34
C ARG A 215 43.95 -13.97 14.22
N LEU A 216 44.29 -15.25 14.31
CA LEU A 216 44.87 -16.00 13.18
C LEU A 216 43.97 -15.92 11.94
N GLY A 217 42.66 -16.15 12.12
CA GLY A 217 41.67 -16.04 11.05
C GLY A 217 41.56 -14.63 10.46
N LYS A 218 41.74 -13.57 11.26
CA LYS A 218 41.66 -12.17 10.81
C LYS A 218 42.97 -11.59 10.28
N HIS A 219 44.10 -12.29 10.45
CA HIS A 219 45.43 -11.75 10.14
C HIS A 219 45.60 -11.28 8.67
N ASN A 220 45.20 -12.09 7.70
CA ASN A 220 45.19 -11.72 6.27
C ASN A 220 44.08 -12.46 5.50
N LEU A 221 43.92 -12.16 4.21
CA LEU A 221 42.87 -12.76 3.38
C LEU A 221 43.00 -14.29 3.21
N LEU A 222 44.24 -14.81 3.18
CA LEU A 222 44.52 -16.24 3.03
C LEU A 222 44.15 -17.00 4.31
N THR A 223 44.56 -16.51 5.48
CA THR A 223 44.24 -17.13 6.78
C THR A 223 42.74 -17.08 7.06
N LYS A 224 42.07 -16.00 6.66
CA LYS A 224 40.60 -15.89 6.69
C LYS A 224 39.94 -16.97 5.83
N SER A 225 40.40 -17.13 4.59
CA SER A 225 39.89 -18.17 3.68
C SER A 225 40.06 -19.58 4.26
N ILE A 226 41.19 -19.85 4.91
CA ILE A 226 41.49 -21.14 5.55
C ILE A 226 40.53 -21.41 6.72
N VAL A 227 40.41 -20.47 7.67
CA VAL A 227 39.56 -20.64 8.85
C VAL A 227 38.09 -20.75 8.45
N GLU A 228 37.62 -19.96 7.47
CA GLU A 228 36.27 -20.08 6.92
C GLU A 228 36.04 -21.43 6.23
N SER A 229 36.98 -21.92 5.44
CA SER A 229 36.85 -23.20 4.72
C SER A 229 36.86 -24.39 5.67
N TYR A 230 37.67 -24.31 6.73
CA TYR A 230 37.66 -25.30 7.82
C TYR A 230 36.33 -25.26 8.60
N GLY A 231 35.84 -24.07 8.95
CA GLY A 231 34.52 -23.90 9.58
C GLY A 231 33.39 -24.53 8.75
N ARG A 232 33.38 -24.32 7.42
CA ARG A 232 32.42 -24.96 6.50
C ARG A 232 32.52 -26.48 6.50
N MET A 233 33.73 -27.04 6.51
CA MET A 233 33.93 -28.49 6.58
C MET A 233 33.32 -29.05 7.88
N GLN A 234 33.48 -28.35 9.01
CA GLN A 234 32.88 -28.77 10.28
C GLN A 234 31.35 -28.62 10.28
N GLU A 235 30.80 -27.55 9.69
CA GLU A 235 29.35 -27.38 9.54
C GLU A 235 28.70 -28.47 8.67
N TYR A 236 29.36 -28.91 7.59
CA TYR A 236 28.90 -30.03 6.77
C TYR A 236 28.99 -31.38 7.51
N LYS A 237 29.94 -31.52 8.44
CA LYS A 237 30.06 -32.71 9.32
C LYS A 237 29.00 -32.71 10.45
N GLN A 238 28.40 -31.57 10.80
CA GLN A 238 27.47 -31.38 11.94
C GLN A 238 25.97 -31.27 11.53
N ASP A 239 25.55 -31.84 10.40
CA ASP A 239 24.13 -32.03 10.01
C ASP A 239 23.31 -30.74 9.70
N LYS A 240 23.96 -29.63 9.29
CA LYS A 240 23.30 -28.39 8.81
C LYS A 240 23.13 -28.33 7.28
N THR A 241 22.81 -29.46 6.66
CA THR A 241 22.95 -29.71 5.21
C THR A 241 21.68 -29.44 4.37
N ASN A 242 20.64 -28.86 4.96
CA ASN A 242 19.41 -28.52 4.26
C ASN A 242 19.41 -27.09 3.68
N LEU A 243 18.52 -26.85 2.72
CA LEU A 243 18.38 -25.59 2.00
C LEU A 243 18.09 -24.42 2.96
N LEU A 244 17.34 -24.66 4.04
CA LEU A 244 17.17 -23.66 5.10
C LEU A 244 18.50 -23.25 5.75
N GLY A 245 19.33 -24.22 6.11
CA GLY A 245 20.66 -23.98 6.68
C GLY A 245 21.53 -23.16 5.74
N GLN A 246 21.57 -23.52 4.46
CA GLN A 246 22.35 -22.81 3.44
C GLN A 246 21.83 -21.40 3.15
N LEU A 247 20.50 -21.20 3.14
CA LEU A 247 19.90 -19.87 3.00
C LEU A 247 20.18 -18.97 4.22
N ASN A 248 20.18 -19.52 5.44
CA ASN A 248 20.53 -18.79 6.64
C ASN A 248 22.01 -18.39 6.67
N ILE A 249 22.90 -19.26 6.17
CA ILE A 249 24.32 -18.94 5.97
C ILE A 249 24.47 -17.79 4.95
N LEU A 250 23.74 -17.84 3.83
CA LEU A 250 23.72 -16.77 2.85
C LEU A 250 23.22 -15.44 3.45
N LEU A 251 22.13 -15.47 4.23
CA LEU A 251 21.60 -14.29 4.93
C LEU A 251 22.62 -13.66 5.89
N ASN A 252 23.30 -14.48 6.68
CA ASN A 252 24.35 -14.02 7.58
C ASN A 252 25.53 -13.44 6.80
N SER A 253 25.91 -14.06 5.68
CA SER A 253 27.01 -13.59 4.84
C SER A 253 26.69 -12.26 4.12
N LEU A 254 25.46 -12.10 3.63
CA LEU A 254 24.99 -10.84 3.04
C LEU A 254 24.93 -9.71 4.09
N HIS A 255 24.70 -10.06 5.36
CA HIS A 255 24.74 -9.10 6.47
C HIS A 255 26.16 -8.57 6.72
N TYR A 256 27.13 -9.48 6.91
CA TYR A 256 28.53 -9.13 7.17
C TYR A 256 29.18 -8.32 6.05
N ASN A 257 28.71 -8.50 4.81
CA ASN A 257 29.27 -7.85 3.61
C ASN A 257 28.37 -6.74 3.04
N SER A 258 27.43 -6.23 3.85
CA SER A 258 26.66 -5.04 3.50
C SER A 258 27.38 -3.78 3.98
N VAL A 259 26.92 -2.59 3.55
CA VAL A 259 27.34 -1.28 4.12
C VAL A 259 27.07 -1.20 5.65
N SER A 260 26.34 -2.18 6.20
CA SER A 260 26.07 -2.42 7.62
C SER A 260 26.91 -3.58 8.18
N GLY A 261 28.18 -3.65 7.80
CA GLY A 261 29.19 -4.61 8.26
C GLY A 261 30.60 -4.09 7.95
N VAL A 262 31.66 -4.82 8.36
CA VAL A 262 33.06 -4.35 8.51
C VAL A 262 33.79 -3.99 7.17
N GLY A 263 33.11 -4.01 6.02
CA GLY A 263 33.73 -3.83 4.70
C GLY A 263 33.57 -2.43 4.08
N LYS A 264 34.67 -1.84 3.58
CA LYS A 264 34.60 -0.74 2.60
C LYS A 264 33.95 -1.25 1.29
N GLU A 265 33.20 -0.38 0.60
CA GLU A 265 32.33 -0.68 -0.56
C GLU A 265 32.94 -1.60 -1.63
N GLU A 266 34.25 -1.47 -1.92
CA GLU A 266 34.94 -2.27 -2.94
C GLU A 266 35.21 -3.73 -2.50
N ILE A 267 35.39 -3.97 -1.20
CA ILE A 267 35.66 -5.31 -0.62
C ILE A 267 34.35 -6.03 -0.24
N ALA A 268 33.36 -5.25 0.19
CA ALA A 268 32.00 -5.70 0.48
C ALA A 268 31.34 -6.33 -0.75
N GLY A 269 31.52 -5.72 -1.94
CA GLY A 269 31.05 -6.25 -3.22
C GLY A 269 31.61 -7.64 -3.57
N ALA A 270 32.94 -7.80 -3.55
CA ALA A 270 33.58 -9.07 -3.92
C ALA A 270 33.27 -10.23 -2.95
N THR A 271 33.13 -9.93 -1.65
CA THR A 271 32.87 -10.95 -0.63
C THR A 271 31.40 -11.38 -0.59
N ALA A 272 30.47 -10.44 -0.84
CA ALA A 272 29.06 -10.75 -1.04
C ALA A 272 28.84 -11.54 -2.33
N GLU A 273 29.51 -11.16 -3.42
CA GLU A 273 29.50 -11.89 -4.69
C GLU A 273 29.94 -13.35 -4.48
N LEU A 274 31.04 -13.55 -3.76
CA LEU A 274 31.55 -14.88 -3.43
C LEU A 274 30.55 -15.70 -2.59
N SER A 275 29.84 -15.08 -1.66
CA SER A 275 28.81 -15.73 -0.83
C SER A 275 27.59 -16.14 -1.64
N ILE A 276 27.18 -15.31 -2.60
CA ILE A 276 26.10 -15.63 -3.53
C ILE A 276 26.51 -16.78 -4.45
N ARG A 277 27.71 -16.74 -5.04
CA ARG A 277 28.27 -17.84 -5.84
C ARG A 277 28.29 -19.15 -5.06
N ARG A 278 28.75 -19.12 -3.80
CA ARG A 278 28.79 -20.28 -2.88
C ARG A 278 27.40 -20.91 -2.66
N PHE A 279 26.38 -20.09 -2.45
CA PHE A 279 25.01 -20.60 -2.33
C PHE A 279 24.54 -21.26 -3.63
N PHE A 280 24.80 -20.64 -4.77
CA PHE A 280 24.38 -21.18 -6.07
C PHE A 280 25.13 -22.45 -6.48
N GLU A 281 26.39 -22.65 -6.04
CA GLU A 281 27.08 -23.95 -6.18
C GLU A 281 26.28 -25.08 -5.51
N TYR A 282 25.87 -24.91 -4.25
CA TYR A 282 25.04 -25.88 -3.55
C TYR A 282 23.64 -26.00 -4.19
N TYR A 283 23.00 -24.86 -4.47
CA TYR A 283 21.62 -24.82 -4.98
C TYR A 283 21.48 -25.43 -6.38
N ASN A 284 22.48 -25.28 -7.25
CA ASN A 284 22.47 -25.88 -8.58
C ASN A 284 22.59 -27.40 -8.49
N VAL A 285 23.51 -27.92 -7.67
CA VAL A 285 23.64 -29.37 -7.42
C VAL A 285 22.35 -29.92 -6.81
N LEU A 286 21.74 -29.19 -5.88
CA LEU A 286 20.44 -29.53 -5.29
C LEU A 286 19.32 -29.60 -6.36
N CYS A 287 19.25 -28.63 -7.27
CA CYS A 287 18.25 -28.60 -8.35
C CYS A 287 18.45 -29.72 -9.39
N GLU A 288 19.69 -30.12 -9.65
CA GLU A 288 19.98 -31.23 -10.58
C GLU A 288 19.62 -32.59 -9.99
N LYS A 289 19.78 -32.76 -8.67
CA LYS A 289 19.65 -34.07 -7.99
C LYS A 289 18.29 -34.27 -7.32
N ILE A 290 17.61 -33.21 -6.92
CA ILE A 290 16.36 -33.26 -6.17
C ILE A 290 15.30 -32.41 -6.87
N SER A 291 14.14 -33.01 -7.14
CA SER A 291 12.98 -32.27 -7.65
C SER A 291 12.23 -31.61 -6.49
N PHE A 292 12.22 -30.28 -6.44
CA PHE A 292 11.46 -29.49 -5.48
C PHE A 292 10.95 -28.20 -6.14
N SER A 293 9.91 -27.59 -5.57
CA SER A 293 9.37 -26.31 -6.04
C SER A 293 9.55 -25.22 -5.01
N LEU A 294 10.13 -24.09 -5.42
CA LEU A 294 10.12 -22.84 -4.66
C LEU A 294 8.98 -21.94 -5.11
N ASP A 295 8.51 -21.08 -4.22
CA ASP A 295 7.49 -20.06 -4.53
C ASP A 295 8.07 -18.88 -5.30
N ASP A 296 7.19 -18.10 -5.93
CA ASP A 296 7.59 -17.05 -6.88
C ASP A 296 8.38 -15.92 -6.21
N LYS A 297 8.14 -15.62 -4.93
CA LYS A 297 8.89 -14.56 -4.21
C LYS A 297 10.33 -14.99 -3.95
N LEU A 298 10.54 -16.22 -3.50
CA LEU A 298 11.88 -16.75 -3.23
C LEU A 298 12.64 -16.98 -4.55
N LYS A 299 11.98 -17.49 -5.58
CA LYS A 299 12.56 -17.61 -6.94
C LYS A 299 12.97 -16.25 -7.49
N HIS A 300 12.13 -15.24 -7.34
CA HIS A 300 12.43 -13.89 -7.79
C HIS A 300 13.67 -13.33 -7.07
N GLU A 301 13.74 -13.47 -5.75
CA GLU A 301 14.87 -12.94 -4.98
C GLU A 301 16.18 -13.68 -5.26
N LEU A 302 16.15 -15.01 -5.36
CA LEU A 302 17.30 -15.79 -5.81
C LEU A 302 17.73 -15.37 -7.22
N GLY A 303 16.78 -15.12 -8.12
CA GLY A 303 17.06 -14.57 -9.46
C GLY A 303 17.73 -13.19 -9.41
N MET A 304 17.34 -12.32 -8.49
CA MET A 304 17.97 -11.01 -8.29
C MET A 304 19.38 -11.14 -7.72
N LEU A 305 19.58 -12.00 -6.72
CA LEU A 305 20.90 -12.29 -6.14
C LEU A 305 21.87 -12.85 -7.19
N ARG A 306 21.42 -13.76 -8.06
CA ARG A 306 22.22 -14.27 -9.19
C ARG A 306 22.61 -13.15 -10.17
N LYS A 307 21.77 -12.15 -10.37
CA LYS A 307 22.11 -11.00 -11.24
C LYS A 307 23.10 -10.05 -10.59
N CYS A 308 23.15 -10.00 -9.25
CA CYS A 308 24.14 -9.21 -8.53
C CYS A 308 25.58 -9.68 -8.75
N ILE A 309 25.80 -10.91 -9.22
CA ILE A 309 27.14 -11.45 -9.56
C ILE A 309 27.52 -11.27 -11.03
N GLY A 310 26.73 -10.53 -11.81
CA GLY A 310 27.02 -10.19 -13.20
C GLY A 310 26.78 -11.31 -14.23
N GLU A 311 26.13 -12.41 -13.84
CA GLU A 311 25.80 -13.52 -14.72
C GLU A 311 24.37 -13.41 -15.28
N TYR A 312 24.25 -13.22 -16.59
CA TYR A 312 22.97 -13.02 -17.28
C TYR A 312 22.73 -14.12 -18.32
N SER A 313 21.52 -14.67 -18.36
CA SER A 313 21.12 -15.61 -19.41
C SER A 313 20.83 -14.88 -20.72
N SER A 314 20.87 -15.58 -21.86
CA SER A 314 20.65 -14.98 -23.18
C SER A 314 19.29 -14.25 -23.25
N GLY A 315 19.31 -12.93 -23.47
CA GLY A 315 18.11 -12.07 -23.52
C GLY A 315 17.68 -11.44 -22.19
N GLU A 316 18.43 -11.64 -21.11
CA GLU A 316 18.12 -11.12 -19.78
C GLU A 316 18.72 -9.72 -19.54
N ALA A 317 17.90 -8.78 -19.04
CA ALA A 317 18.32 -7.39 -18.85
C ALA A 317 19.20 -7.21 -17.58
N PRO A 318 20.24 -6.34 -17.62
CA PRO A 318 21.02 -5.98 -16.45
C PRO A 318 20.17 -5.35 -15.34
N ILE A 319 20.51 -5.62 -14.08
CA ILE A 319 19.85 -4.99 -12.94
C ILE A 319 20.43 -3.59 -12.68
N ALA A 320 19.61 -2.67 -12.18
CA ALA A 320 20.04 -1.32 -11.89
C ALA A 320 20.98 -1.28 -10.65
N LEU A 321 21.91 -0.32 -10.61
CA LEU A 321 22.86 -0.12 -9.50
C LEU A 321 22.19 0.02 -8.12
N ILE A 322 20.97 0.55 -8.04
CA ILE A 322 20.24 0.64 -6.76
C ILE A 322 19.72 -0.72 -6.28
N GLN A 323 19.56 -1.69 -7.20
CA GLN A 323 19.04 -3.02 -6.93
C GLN A 323 20.15 -4.00 -6.48
N THR A 324 21.42 -3.64 -6.61
CA THR A 324 22.57 -4.44 -6.15
C THR A 324 22.87 -4.28 -4.65
N CYS A 325 22.11 -3.44 -3.94
CA CYS A 325 22.31 -3.18 -2.52
C CYS A 325 22.12 -4.46 -1.66
N MET A 326 23.21 -4.97 -1.09
CA MET A 326 23.23 -6.23 -0.33
C MET A 326 22.33 -6.21 0.93
N ALA A 327 22.18 -5.04 1.57
CA ALA A 327 21.25 -4.88 2.68
C ALA A 327 19.78 -5.03 2.23
N ALA A 328 19.43 -4.48 1.07
CA ALA A 328 18.09 -4.60 0.51
C ALA A 328 17.80 -6.04 0.02
N ARG A 329 18.79 -6.70 -0.58
CA ARG A 329 18.69 -8.10 -1.00
C ARG A 329 18.55 -9.04 0.20
N LYS A 330 19.32 -8.83 1.28
CA LYS A 330 19.17 -9.57 2.56
C LYS A 330 17.75 -9.48 3.09
N SER A 331 17.22 -8.26 3.26
CA SER A 331 15.87 -8.06 3.78
C SER A 331 14.81 -8.70 2.89
N SER A 332 14.97 -8.63 1.57
CA SER A 332 14.04 -9.25 0.60
C SER A 332 14.10 -10.78 0.66
N LEU A 333 15.31 -11.35 0.79
CA LEU A 333 15.52 -12.80 0.93
C LEU A 333 14.92 -13.32 2.24
N GLN A 334 15.13 -12.60 3.34
CA GLN A 334 14.60 -12.95 4.65
C GLN A 334 13.07 -12.93 4.69
N MET A 335 12.46 -11.91 4.07
CA MET A 335 11.00 -11.83 3.91
C MET A 335 10.45 -12.94 3.02
N ALA A 336 11.21 -13.39 2.01
CA ALA A 336 10.82 -14.51 1.16
C ALA A 336 10.85 -15.86 1.89
N MET A 337 11.72 -16.01 2.89
CA MET A 337 11.89 -17.22 3.70
C MET A 337 10.90 -17.34 4.86
N MET A 338 10.42 -16.21 5.41
CA MET A 338 9.59 -16.16 6.62
C MET A 338 8.34 -17.05 6.51
N GLY A 339 8.15 -17.95 7.48
CA GLY A 339 7.00 -18.87 7.57
C GLY A 339 7.10 -20.15 6.75
N LYS A 340 8.26 -20.42 6.12
CA LYS A 340 8.52 -21.62 5.29
C LYS A 340 9.71 -22.45 5.77
N GLU A 341 10.19 -22.17 6.97
CA GLU A 341 11.41 -22.74 7.53
C GLU A 341 11.32 -24.27 7.61
N SER A 342 10.17 -24.81 8.04
CA SER A 342 9.93 -26.25 8.11
C SER A 342 10.02 -26.96 6.75
N TYR A 343 9.49 -26.35 5.69
CA TYR A 343 9.55 -26.89 4.33
C TYR A 343 10.98 -26.83 3.77
N LEU A 344 11.66 -25.69 3.93
CA LEU A 344 13.04 -25.50 3.47
C LEU A 344 14.04 -26.39 4.22
N ALA A 345 13.77 -26.71 5.49
CA ALA A 345 14.56 -27.65 6.28
C ALA A 345 14.44 -29.10 5.79
N GLY A 346 13.34 -29.43 5.11
CA GLY A 346 13.09 -30.75 4.52
C GLY A 346 13.75 -30.98 3.15
N ILE A 347 14.36 -29.95 2.56
CA ILE A 347 15.03 -30.03 1.26
C ILE A 347 16.54 -30.05 1.50
N GLY A 348 17.22 -31.19 1.30
CA GLY A 348 18.65 -31.32 1.54
C GLY A 348 19.27 -32.48 0.77
N LEU A 349 20.59 -32.42 0.55
CA LEU A 349 21.35 -33.48 -0.15
C LEU A 349 21.49 -34.75 0.72
N GLY A 350 21.55 -35.92 0.08
CA GLY A 350 21.78 -37.19 0.76
C GLY A 350 23.22 -37.37 1.26
N LYS A 351 23.46 -38.42 2.08
CA LYS A 351 24.77 -38.69 2.71
C LYS A 351 25.93 -38.86 1.71
N ASN A 352 25.64 -39.39 0.52
CA ASN A 352 26.67 -39.62 -0.51
C ASN A 352 27.05 -38.32 -1.22
N GLU A 353 26.08 -37.46 -1.49
CA GLU A 353 26.26 -36.16 -2.14
C GLU A 353 26.96 -35.15 -1.21
N ILE A 354 26.68 -35.20 0.09
CA ILE A 354 27.41 -34.42 1.11
C ILE A 354 28.89 -34.81 1.16
N SER A 355 29.21 -36.10 0.95
CA SER A 355 30.59 -36.58 0.95
C SER A 355 31.41 -35.99 -0.21
N GLU A 356 30.81 -35.82 -1.38
CA GLU A 356 31.44 -35.18 -2.55
C GLU A 356 31.69 -33.68 -2.32
N VAL A 357 30.74 -32.97 -1.69
CA VAL A 357 30.90 -31.55 -1.32
C VAL A 357 31.96 -31.35 -0.25
N ILE A 358 32.04 -32.24 0.75
CA ILE A 358 33.11 -32.25 1.76
C ILE A 358 34.46 -32.45 1.09
N GLU A 359 34.57 -33.35 0.12
CA GLU A 359 35.83 -33.63 -0.56
C GLU A 359 36.28 -32.48 -1.46
N ASN A 360 35.35 -31.82 -2.16
CA ASN A 360 35.65 -30.60 -2.91
C ASN A 360 36.04 -29.42 -1.99
N THR A 361 35.39 -29.29 -0.83
CA THR A 361 35.73 -28.28 0.18
C THR A 361 37.11 -28.55 0.79
N LYS A 362 37.45 -29.83 1.03
CA LYS A 362 38.78 -30.25 1.48
C LYS A 362 39.87 -29.91 0.46
N LYS A 363 39.61 -30.07 -0.84
CA LYS A 363 40.51 -29.61 -1.91
C LYS A 363 40.70 -28.09 -1.89
N LYS A 364 39.63 -27.31 -1.71
CA LYS A 364 39.71 -25.84 -1.59
C LYS A 364 40.52 -25.41 -0.35
N LEU A 365 40.31 -26.06 0.80
CA LEU A 365 41.11 -25.85 2.01
C LEU A 365 42.60 -26.11 1.74
N GLN A 366 42.93 -27.21 1.06
CA GLN A 366 44.30 -27.54 0.70
C GLN A 366 44.96 -26.46 -0.17
N ILE A 367 44.27 -26.00 -1.21
CA ILE A 367 44.77 -24.95 -2.11
C ILE A 367 45.08 -23.66 -1.32
N SER A 368 44.16 -23.23 -0.44
CA SER A 368 44.40 -22.02 0.37
C SER A 368 45.54 -22.20 1.38
N LEU A 369 45.75 -23.40 1.93
CA LEU A 369 46.91 -23.72 2.77
C LEU A 369 48.21 -23.66 1.97
N ASP A 370 48.23 -24.21 0.76
CA ASP A 370 49.40 -24.19 -0.14
C ASP A 370 49.77 -22.74 -0.52
N GLU A 371 48.77 -21.91 -0.85
CA GLU A 371 48.95 -20.48 -1.14
C GLU A 371 49.49 -19.70 0.08
N LEU A 372 48.98 -19.98 1.28
CA LEU A 372 49.50 -19.37 2.52
C LEU A 372 50.96 -19.78 2.74
N ASN A 373 51.28 -21.06 2.60
CA ASN A 373 52.64 -21.55 2.78
C ASN A 373 53.60 -20.91 1.77
N GLN A 374 53.19 -20.78 0.50
CA GLN A 374 53.97 -20.06 -0.52
C GLN A 374 54.17 -18.59 -0.15
N ALA A 375 53.13 -17.90 0.31
CA ALA A 375 53.22 -16.49 0.71
C ALA A 375 54.14 -16.28 1.92
N ILE A 376 54.16 -17.21 2.88
CA ILE A 376 55.09 -17.21 4.01
C ILE A 376 56.53 -17.39 3.51
N GLU A 377 56.77 -18.33 2.59
CA GLU A 377 58.10 -18.59 2.01
C GLU A 377 58.64 -17.37 1.25
N THR A 378 57.84 -16.76 0.39
CA THR A 378 58.23 -15.60 -0.44
C THR A 378 58.26 -14.29 0.35
N GLY A 379 57.74 -14.26 1.58
CA GLY A 379 57.63 -13.04 2.39
C GLY A 379 56.57 -12.07 1.91
N SER A 380 55.66 -12.49 1.01
CA SER A 380 54.61 -11.65 0.44
C SER A 380 53.33 -11.58 1.28
N VAL A 381 53.42 -11.87 2.59
CA VAL A 381 52.26 -11.80 3.49
C VAL A 381 51.90 -10.34 3.76
N ASN A 382 50.73 -9.91 3.30
CA ASN A 382 50.25 -8.52 3.40
C ASN A 382 49.31 -8.27 4.60
N GLY A 383 49.53 -8.94 5.74
CA GLY A 383 48.71 -8.78 6.96
C GLY A 383 49.53 -8.56 8.23
N CYS A 384 48.83 -8.29 9.33
CA CYS A 384 49.43 -8.13 10.66
C CYS A 384 48.47 -8.63 11.77
N ASP A 385 49.00 -8.74 12.98
CA ASP A 385 48.23 -9.17 14.15
C ASP A 385 47.18 -8.11 14.54
N HIS A 386 45.93 -8.53 14.72
CA HIS A 386 44.81 -7.63 15.03
C HIS A 386 44.61 -7.50 16.54
N LEU A 387 45.60 -6.93 17.24
CA LEU A 387 45.54 -6.71 18.68
C LEU A 387 44.58 -5.56 19.06
N PRO A 388 43.90 -5.67 20.22
CA PRO A 388 42.89 -4.71 20.63
C PRO A 388 43.48 -3.37 21.05
N LEU A 389 42.64 -2.34 20.99
CA LEU A 389 42.83 -1.12 21.78
C LEU A 389 42.62 -1.49 23.26
N THR A 390 43.56 -1.14 24.12
CA THR A 390 43.45 -1.43 25.56
C THR A 390 43.43 -0.12 26.34
N ARG A 391 42.76 -0.12 27.50
CA ARG A 391 42.76 1.06 28.38
C ARG A 391 44.17 1.46 28.79
N LYS A 392 45.05 0.48 29.04
CA LYS A 392 46.47 0.69 29.40
C LYS A 392 47.14 1.71 28.48
N ILE A 393 46.89 1.64 27.18
CA ILE A 393 47.54 2.55 26.21
C ILE A 393 46.89 3.92 26.15
N LEU A 394 45.59 4.00 26.40
CA LEU A 394 44.85 5.25 26.49
C LEU A 394 45.35 6.06 27.70
N ASP A 395 45.53 5.39 28.83
CA ASP A 395 46.03 5.99 30.07
C ASP A 395 47.49 6.46 29.93
N ILE A 396 48.38 5.63 29.34
CA ILE A 396 49.79 5.99 29.10
C ILE A 396 49.92 7.26 28.26
N TYR A 397 49.12 7.37 27.18
CA TYR A 397 49.23 8.49 26.24
C TYR A 397 48.26 9.64 26.52
N GLY A 398 47.50 9.58 27.62
CA GLY A 398 46.47 10.57 27.97
C GLY A 398 45.47 10.79 26.84
N PHE A 399 45.07 9.71 26.16
CA PHE A 399 44.17 9.78 25.02
C PHE A 399 42.72 9.72 25.50
N ASN A 400 41.99 10.83 25.31
CA ASN A 400 40.61 10.93 25.75
C ASN A 400 39.66 10.44 24.64
N LEU A 401 38.76 9.52 24.97
CA LEU A 401 37.74 8.98 24.07
C LEU A 401 36.41 9.78 24.08
N HIS A 402 36.39 10.98 24.65
CA HIS A 402 35.26 11.90 24.55
C HIS A 402 35.12 12.47 23.14
N ASN A 403 33.88 12.73 22.72
CA ASN A 403 33.52 13.42 21.48
C ASN A 403 34.02 12.72 20.20
N CYS A 404 34.17 11.40 20.24
CA CYS A 404 34.38 10.58 19.04
C CYS A 404 33.16 10.67 18.11
N ARG A 405 33.40 10.47 16.80
CA ARG A 405 32.31 10.31 15.83
C ARG A 405 31.59 8.99 16.08
N PHE A 406 30.33 8.87 15.64
CA PHE A 406 29.54 7.68 15.92
C PHE A 406 30.14 6.40 15.32
N GLU A 407 30.64 6.45 14.08
CA GLU A 407 31.35 5.33 13.46
C GLU A 407 32.60 4.95 14.25
N GLU A 408 33.36 5.94 14.72
CA GLU A 408 34.56 5.71 15.52
C GLU A 408 34.21 5.10 16.89
N LEU A 409 33.08 5.50 17.49
CA LEU A 409 32.61 4.94 18.75
C LEU A 409 32.30 3.45 18.63
N ILE A 410 31.71 3.01 17.52
CA ILE A 410 31.47 1.58 17.26
C ILE A 410 32.80 0.83 17.22
N ASP A 411 33.79 1.34 16.47
CA ASP A 411 35.11 0.72 16.34
C ASP A 411 35.81 0.63 17.71
N ILE A 412 35.79 1.71 18.49
CA ILE A 412 36.37 1.77 19.83
C ILE A 412 35.73 0.74 20.77
N ILE A 413 34.39 0.67 20.80
CA ILE A 413 33.68 -0.29 21.65
C ILE A 413 33.96 -1.72 21.19
N ASN A 414 34.10 -1.96 19.88
CA ASN A 414 34.45 -3.28 19.35
C ASN A 414 35.87 -3.71 19.71
N ASP A 415 36.83 -2.78 19.70
CA ASP A 415 38.22 -3.05 20.03
C ASP A 415 38.48 -3.21 21.54
N LEU A 416 37.75 -2.47 22.40
CA LEU A 416 37.90 -2.57 23.85
C LEU A 416 37.33 -3.87 24.41
N SER A 417 37.95 -4.36 25.50
CA SER A 417 37.40 -5.46 26.28
C SER A 417 36.15 -5.02 27.06
N GLU A 418 35.30 -5.97 27.43
CA GLU A 418 34.09 -5.67 28.22
C GLU A 418 34.43 -5.05 29.57
N GLU A 419 35.54 -5.47 30.18
CA GLU A 419 36.03 -4.93 31.45
C GLU A 419 36.57 -3.51 31.29
N ASP A 420 37.33 -3.23 30.23
CA ASP A 420 37.78 -1.87 29.94
C ASP A 420 36.59 -0.91 29.71
N ILE A 421 35.55 -1.38 29.00
CA ILE A 421 34.32 -0.62 28.81
C ILE A 421 33.64 -0.32 30.14
N ARG A 422 33.53 -1.30 31.06
CA ARG A 422 32.95 -1.08 32.39
C ARG A 422 33.70 0.01 33.14
N ILE A 423 35.02 -0.08 33.22
CA ILE A 423 35.78 0.88 34.03
C ILE A 423 35.79 2.28 33.39
N LEU A 424 35.76 2.39 32.06
CA LEU A 424 35.56 3.68 31.40
C LEU A 424 34.19 4.28 31.72
N LEU A 425 33.14 3.45 31.73
CA LEU A 425 31.76 3.91 32.00
C LEU A 425 31.46 4.11 33.49
N ASP A 426 32.31 3.64 34.41
CA ASP A 426 32.27 4.04 35.82
C ASP A 426 32.52 5.55 35.97
N ASP A 427 33.29 6.16 35.06
CA ASP A 427 33.36 7.61 34.96
C ASP A 427 32.16 8.15 34.15
N PHE A 428 31.28 8.86 34.87
CA PHE A 428 30.08 9.48 34.33
C PHE A 428 30.34 10.45 33.17
N SER A 429 31.55 10.99 33.03
CA SER A 429 31.95 11.84 31.91
C SER A 429 31.87 11.09 30.57
N TYR A 430 32.30 9.82 30.53
CA TYR A 430 32.20 8.95 29.36
C TYR A 430 30.76 8.55 29.08
N VAL A 431 29.98 8.21 30.11
CA VAL A 431 28.53 7.94 29.98
C VAL A 431 27.83 9.11 29.30
N LYS A 432 28.13 10.35 29.71
CA LYS A 432 27.55 11.55 29.10
C LYS A 432 28.02 11.75 27.66
N SER A 433 29.32 11.60 27.40
CA SER A 433 29.90 11.82 26.07
C SER A 433 29.40 10.79 25.06
N TRP A 434 29.46 9.50 25.39
CA TRP A 434 29.05 8.42 24.49
C TRP A 434 27.54 8.42 24.27
N SER A 435 26.72 8.70 25.30
CA SER A 435 25.28 8.87 25.12
C SER A 435 24.93 10.02 24.17
N TYR A 436 25.70 11.12 24.22
CA TYR A 436 25.54 12.25 23.30
C TYR A 436 25.96 11.89 21.87
N THR A 437 27.07 11.18 21.70
CA THR A 437 27.53 10.68 20.39
C THR A 437 26.53 9.70 19.78
N ILE A 438 25.90 8.83 20.58
CA ILE A 438 24.83 7.94 20.12
C ILE A 438 23.63 8.79 19.68
N GLY A 439 23.08 9.63 20.57
CA GLY A 439 22.21 10.77 20.26
C GLY A 439 20.85 10.51 19.59
N THR A 440 20.64 9.38 18.89
CA THR A 440 19.44 9.07 18.11
C THR A 440 19.06 7.59 18.21
N LEU A 441 17.78 7.27 17.95
CA LEU A 441 17.27 5.90 17.90
C LEU A 441 17.99 5.05 16.82
N ASP A 442 18.18 5.62 15.62
CA ASP A 442 18.85 4.92 14.51
C ASP A 442 20.29 4.52 14.87
N ASN A 443 20.99 5.38 15.62
CA ASN A 443 22.33 5.09 16.09
C ASN A 443 22.33 4.03 17.19
N ILE A 444 21.32 3.97 18.07
CA ILE A 444 21.18 2.86 19.03
C ILE A 444 21.01 1.54 18.26
N ILE A 445 20.13 1.52 17.26
CA ILE A 445 19.87 0.32 16.45
C ILE A 445 21.13 -0.10 15.68
N LYS A 446 21.82 0.86 15.04
CA LYS A 446 23.08 0.60 14.32
C LYS A 446 24.16 0.09 15.26
N LEU A 447 24.31 0.67 16.44
CA LEU A 447 25.28 0.22 17.45
C LEU A 447 24.97 -1.20 17.91
N PHE A 448 23.73 -1.51 18.29
CA PHE A 448 23.36 -2.85 18.78
C PHE A 448 23.42 -3.93 17.70
N ARG A 449 23.41 -3.56 16.41
CA ARG A 449 23.65 -4.51 15.32
C ARG A 449 25.12 -4.89 15.15
N GLU A 450 26.04 -4.01 15.53
CA GLU A 450 27.48 -4.20 15.35
C GLU A 450 28.19 -4.76 16.60
N LEU A 451 27.48 -4.92 17.72
CA LEU A 451 28.04 -5.34 19.01
C LEU A 451 27.60 -6.75 19.42
N THR A 452 28.41 -7.39 20.26
CA THR A 452 28.06 -8.67 20.90
C THR A 452 27.00 -8.47 21.97
N LEU A 453 26.23 -9.53 22.27
CA LEU A 453 25.19 -9.52 23.31
C LEU A 453 25.73 -9.05 24.67
N VAL A 454 26.93 -9.47 25.05
CA VAL A 454 27.58 -9.09 26.31
C VAL A 454 27.89 -7.59 26.35
N LYS A 455 28.44 -7.04 25.26
CA LYS A 455 28.74 -5.60 25.14
C LYS A 455 27.46 -4.76 25.16
N ILE A 456 26.40 -5.19 24.47
CA ILE A 456 25.08 -4.54 24.54
C ILE A 456 24.59 -4.51 25.99
N GLY A 457 24.70 -5.63 26.71
CA GLY A 457 24.33 -5.74 28.12
C GLY A 457 25.10 -4.75 29.02
N VAL A 458 26.42 -4.65 28.87
CA VAL A 458 27.27 -3.71 29.62
C VAL A 458 26.85 -2.26 29.32
N LEU A 459 26.73 -1.89 28.04
CA LEU A 459 26.33 -0.54 27.65
C LEU A 459 24.95 -0.15 28.19
N CYS A 460 23.97 -1.06 28.10
CA CYS A 460 22.63 -0.83 28.64
C CYS A 460 22.67 -0.63 30.15
N GLY A 461 23.43 -1.45 30.89
CA GLY A 461 23.52 -1.35 32.35
C GLY A 461 23.98 0.02 32.86
N TYR A 462 24.88 0.69 32.12
CA TYR A 462 25.41 2.00 32.50
C TYR A 462 24.65 3.18 31.87
N MET A 463 24.20 3.03 30.62
CA MET A 463 23.68 4.16 29.83
C MET A 463 22.15 4.19 29.70
N ALA A 464 21.42 3.17 30.16
CA ALA A 464 19.96 3.06 29.99
C ALA A 464 19.21 4.33 30.41
N GLY A 465 19.56 4.94 31.56
CA GLY A 465 18.91 6.15 32.04
C GLY A 465 19.06 7.37 31.12
N ARG A 466 20.16 7.47 30.35
CA ARG A 466 20.35 8.54 29.35
C ARG A 466 19.77 8.17 28.00
N LEU A 467 19.94 6.93 27.56
CA LEU A 467 19.38 6.42 26.31
C LEU A 467 17.83 6.41 26.35
N ASN A 468 17.22 6.20 27.53
CA ASN A 468 15.76 6.37 27.71
C ASN A 468 15.28 7.80 27.42
N LYS A 469 16.15 8.83 27.55
CA LYS A 469 15.81 10.20 27.13
C LYS A 469 15.85 10.41 25.62
N ILE A 470 16.38 9.45 24.87
CA ILE A 470 16.30 9.41 23.41
C ILE A 470 14.99 8.74 23.00
N LEU A 471 14.61 7.68 23.73
CA LEU A 471 13.34 6.95 23.57
C LEU A 471 12.18 7.72 24.22
N ASN A 472 11.78 8.81 23.57
CA ASN A 472 10.81 9.76 24.13
C ASN A 472 9.36 9.38 23.84
N LYS A 473 9.11 8.49 22.88
CA LYS A 473 7.77 8.02 22.53
C LYS A 473 7.69 6.51 22.47
N LYS A 474 6.49 5.96 22.62
CA LYS A 474 6.24 4.51 22.61
C LYS A 474 6.65 3.86 21.29
N GLU A 475 6.51 4.60 20.19
CA GLU A 475 6.95 4.19 18.88
C GLU A 475 8.45 3.89 18.85
N ASP A 476 9.27 4.66 19.57
CA ASP A 476 10.72 4.45 19.64
C ASP A 476 11.05 3.12 20.30
N TYR A 477 10.35 2.76 21.39
CA TYR A 477 10.49 1.45 22.04
C TYR A 477 10.02 0.31 21.13
N TYR A 478 8.88 0.50 20.45
CA TYR A 478 8.39 -0.47 19.47
C TYR A 478 9.41 -0.69 18.35
N PHE A 479 9.94 0.37 17.75
CA PHE A 479 10.93 0.31 16.67
C PHE A 479 12.24 -0.32 17.15
N LEU A 480 12.71 0.02 18.35
CA LEU A 480 13.92 -0.57 18.91
C LEU A 480 13.76 -2.08 19.10
N ILE A 481 12.66 -2.55 19.71
CA ILE A 481 12.43 -3.98 19.98
C ILE A 481 12.19 -4.75 18.67
N SER A 482 11.36 -4.21 17.77
CA SER A 482 11.01 -4.87 16.50
C SER A 482 12.16 -4.89 15.48
N SER A 483 13.19 -4.06 15.66
CA SER A 483 14.39 -4.05 14.80
C SER A 483 15.30 -5.26 14.94
N PHE A 484 15.10 -6.08 15.98
CA PHE A 484 15.89 -7.28 16.26
C PHE A 484 14.99 -8.51 16.26
N LEU A 485 15.49 -9.62 15.68
CA LEU A 485 14.80 -10.91 15.67
C LEU A 485 15.36 -11.89 16.71
N ASP A 486 16.55 -11.63 17.24
CA ASP A 486 17.14 -12.44 18.30
C ASP A 486 16.39 -12.19 19.62
N PRO A 487 15.74 -13.21 20.21
CA PRO A 487 15.03 -13.06 21.48
C PRO A 487 15.94 -12.60 22.63
N ASN A 488 17.23 -12.96 22.62
CA ASN A 488 18.16 -12.59 23.69
C ASN A 488 18.47 -11.09 23.64
N VAL A 489 18.64 -10.53 22.44
CA VAL A 489 18.84 -9.08 22.25
C VAL A 489 17.56 -8.33 22.64
N GLN A 490 16.39 -8.82 22.22
CA GLN A 490 15.10 -8.27 22.66
C GLN A 490 14.97 -8.29 24.18
N GLU A 491 15.35 -9.38 24.85
CA GLU A 491 15.26 -9.51 26.30
C GLU A 491 16.16 -8.50 27.03
N VAL A 492 17.41 -8.32 26.56
CA VAL A 492 18.31 -7.29 27.10
C VAL A 492 17.75 -5.89 26.89
N ILE A 493 17.21 -5.59 25.71
CA ILE A 493 16.57 -4.30 25.42
C ILE A 493 15.39 -4.08 26.36
N VAL A 494 14.46 -5.03 26.42
CA VAL A 494 13.22 -4.89 27.20
C VAL A 494 13.55 -4.73 28.68
N ARG A 495 14.46 -5.55 29.22
CA ARG A 495 14.88 -5.47 30.64
C ARG A 495 15.44 -4.11 31.04
N ASN A 496 16.12 -3.40 30.13
CA ASN A 496 16.79 -2.14 30.45
C ASN A 496 15.98 -0.89 30.06
N PHE A 497 15.15 -0.96 29.02
CA PHE A 497 14.44 0.20 28.46
C PHE A 497 12.93 0.18 28.71
N VAL A 498 12.31 -1.00 28.87
CA VAL A 498 10.86 -1.10 29.04
C VAL A 498 10.52 -1.20 30.52
N ASN A 499 9.67 -0.28 31.00
CA ASN A 499 9.15 -0.29 32.35
C ASN A 499 7.61 -0.15 32.35
N LYS A 500 7.01 -0.29 33.53
CA LYS A 500 5.56 -0.18 33.74
C LYS A 500 4.98 1.16 33.28
N GLU A 501 5.69 2.26 33.51
CA GLU A 501 5.23 3.62 33.17
C GLU A 501 5.16 3.82 31.65
N ASN A 502 6.15 3.33 30.91
CA ASN A 502 6.21 3.41 29.44
C ASN A 502 5.10 2.59 28.76
N VAL A 503 4.63 1.52 29.42
CA VAL A 503 3.56 0.66 28.91
C VAL A 503 2.16 1.14 29.29
N LEU A 504 1.96 1.68 30.49
CA LEU A 504 0.63 2.07 31.00
C LEU A 504 0.24 3.54 30.75
N ASN A 505 1.20 4.46 30.55
CA ASN A 505 0.87 5.89 30.36
C ASN A 505 0.33 6.17 28.96
N ASN A 506 -0.99 6.20 28.79
CA ASN A 506 -1.70 6.49 27.53
C ASN A 506 -1.82 8.00 27.19
N VAL A 507 -0.85 8.80 27.60
CA VAL A 507 -0.88 10.25 27.32
C VAL A 507 -0.28 10.52 25.93
N GLY A 508 -1.13 10.68 24.91
CA GLY A 508 -0.77 11.31 23.64
C GLY A 508 -0.46 10.40 22.44
N SER A 509 -0.69 9.08 22.50
CA SER A 509 -0.59 8.17 21.34
C SER A 509 -1.90 7.40 21.12
N GLU A 510 -2.24 7.13 19.85
CA GLU A 510 -3.43 6.39 19.41
C GLU A 510 -3.49 4.96 19.97
N LYS A 511 -2.31 4.35 20.19
CA LYS A 511 -2.12 2.99 20.69
C LYS A 511 -1.05 2.88 21.78
N GLY A 512 -1.20 1.94 22.71
CA GLY A 512 -0.20 1.57 23.72
C GLY A 512 0.94 0.71 23.15
N LEU A 513 2.09 0.62 23.85
CA LEU A 513 3.24 -0.19 23.38
C LEU A 513 2.85 -1.67 23.17
N MET A 514 2.08 -2.24 24.10
CA MET A 514 1.60 -3.62 23.99
C MET A 514 0.71 -3.83 22.76
N GLU A 515 -0.13 -2.85 22.42
CA GLU A 515 -1.02 -2.88 21.25
C GLU A 515 -0.21 -2.86 19.95
N MET A 516 0.85 -2.05 19.89
CA MET A 516 1.78 -2.03 18.76
C MET A 516 2.56 -3.34 18.61
N LEU A 517 2.88 -4.01 19.72
CA LEU A 517 3.64 -5.26 19.73
C LEU A 517 2.79 -6.48 19.38
N VAL A 518 1.46 -6.39 19.39
CA VAL A 518 0.57 -7.53 19.11
C VAL A 518 0.90 -8.24 17.79
N GLN A 519 1.34 -7.48 16.79
CA GLN A 519 1.73 -8.00 15.47
C GLN A 519 3.01 -8.84 15.47
N SER A 520 3.86 -8.72 16.49
CA SER A 520 5.08 -9.50 16.68
C SER A 520 4.95 -10.37 17.93
N THR A 521 4.49 -11.61 17.77
CA THR A 521 4.24 -12.51 18.91
C THR A 521 5.47 -12.74 19.78
N GLN A 522 6.66 -12.81 19.18
CA GLN A 522 7.91 -12.99 19.92
C GLN A 522 8.24 -11.77 20.79
N ALA A 523 8.22 -10.57 20.20
CA ALA A 523 8.48 -9.34 20.93
C ALA A 523 7.41 -9.09 22.01
N PHE A 524 6.14 -9.38 21.68
CA PHE A 524 5.04 -9.35 22.62
C PHE A 524 5.29 -10.27 23.81
N ASP A 525 5.68 -11.53 23.59
CA ASP A 525 5.91 -12.51 24.66
C ASP A 525 7.06 -12.10 25.58
N VAL A 526 8.17 -11.60 25.02
CA VAL A 526 9.31 -11.07 25.80
C VAL A 526 8.85 -9.96 26.74
N VAL A 527 8.09 -8.98 26.23
CA VAL A 527 7.56 -7.88 27.04
C VAL A 527 6.49 -8.37 28.02
N TRP A 528 5.60 -9.26 27.58
CA TRP A 528 4.52 -9.81 28.39
C TRP A 528 5.04 -10.57 29.62
N ARG A 529 6.14 -11.32 29.50
CA ARG A 529 6.72 -12.09 30.61
C ARG A 529 7.23 -11.23 31.76
N GLN A 530 7.60 -9.97 31.50
CA GLN A 530 8.14 -9.09 32.53
C GLN A 530 7.08 -8.54 33.49
N PHE A 531 5.80 -8.55 33.09
CA PHE A 531 4.71 -8.03 33.90
C PHE A 531 4.21 -9.05 34.93
N THR A 532 3.94 -8.56 36.14
CA THR A 532 3.24 -9.31 37.19
C THR A 532 1.82 -9.63 36.75
N GLN A 533 1.18 -10.61 37.40
CA GLN A 533 -0.22 -10.95 37.12
C GLN A 533 -1.15 -9.73 37.26
N SER A 534 -1.00 -8.94 38.33
CA SER A 534 -1.80 -7.72 38.54
C SER A 534 -1.65 -6.69 37.42
N GLU A 535 -0.46 -6.54 36.86
CA GLU A 535 -0.18 -5.60 35.78
C GLU A 535 -0.76 -6.06 34.45
N LYS A 536 -0.64 -7.36 34.15
CA LYS A 536 -1.28 -7.97 32.98
C LYS A 536 -2.79 -7.72 32.97
N ILE A 537 -3.44 -7.86 34.13
CA ILE A 537 -4.87 -7.60 34.30
C ILE A 537 -5.18 -6.12 34.02
N GLN A 538 -4.36 -5.20 34.53
CA GLN A 538 -4.53 -3.77 34.28
C GLN A 538 -4.38 -3.44 32.78
N ILE A 539 -3.37 -4.00 32.12
CA ILE A 539 -3.15 -3.83 30.67
C ILE A 539 -4.35 -4.34 29.87
N LEU A 540 -4.87 -5.53 30.20
CA LEU A 540 -5.99 -6.16 29.47
C LEU A 540 -7.31 -5.37 29.60
N ASN A 541 -7.51 -4.67 30.72
CA ASN A 541 -8.71 -3.87 30.96
C ASN A 541 -8.59 -2.42 30.46
N THR A 542 -7.41 -1.99 30.06
CA THR A 542 -7.19 -0.65 29.53
C THR A 542 -7.74 -0.56 28.10
N LYS A 543 -8.46 0.52 27.81
CA LYS A 543 -8.97 0.83 26.46
C LYS A 543 -8.12 1.92 25.82
N ASN A 544 -7.86 1.80 24.52
CA ASN A 544 -7.26 2.89 23.77
C ASN A 544 -8.24 4.06 23.54
N THR A 545 -7.72 5.24 23.23
CA THR A 545 -8.50 6.48 23.16
C THR A 545 -9.37 6.60 21.91
N ASP A 546 -8.94 5.99 20.80
CA ASP A 546 -9.52 6.31 19.48
C ASP A 546 -10.63 5.35 19.07
N SER A 547 -10.48 4.08 19.42
CA SER A 547 -11.45 3.02 19.10
C SER A 547 -12.11 2.45 20.34
N GLY A 548 -11.57 2.71 21.53
CA GLY A 548 -11.99 2.06 22.78
C GLY A 548 -11.69 0.56 22.81
N ASN A 549 -10.83 0.08 21.91
CA ASN A 549 -10.41 -1.31 21.88
C ASN A 549 -9.54 -1.62 23.11
N THR A 550 -9.69 -2.83 23.63
CA THR A 550 -8.72 -3.40 24.58
C THR A 550 -7.63 -4.16 23.83
N LEU A 551 -6.55 -4.52 24.52
CA LEU A 551 -5.48 -5.35 23.95
C LEU A 551 -6.00 -6.65 23.30
N LEU A 552 -7.08 -7.23 23.86
CA LEU A 552 -7.76 -8.39 23.26
C LEU A 552 -8.36 -8.09 21.90
N HIS A 553 -9.02 -6.93 21.73
CA HIS A 553 -9.60 -6.54 20.44
C HIS A 553 -8.50 -6.40 19.38
N ASP A 554 -7.37 -5.79 19.73
CA ASP A 554 -6.25 -5.61 18.80
C ASP A 554 -5.54 -6.94 18.48
N SER A 555 -5.61 -7.94 19.37
CA SER A 555 -5.06 -9.28 19.15
C SER A 555 -5.86 -10.19 18.21
N ILE A 556 -7.09 -9.82 17.85
CA ILE A 556 -7.97 -10.66 17.03
C ILE A 556 -7.38 -10.98 15.66
N ASN A 557 -6.59 -10.09 15.07
CA ASN A 557 -5.96 -10.34 13.76
C ASN A 557 -4.60 -11.07 13.87
N HIS A 558 -4.21 -11.49 15.08
CA HIS A 558 -2.90 -12.05 15.39
C HIS A 558 -3.04 -13.31 16.26
N ALA A 559 -3.42 -14.43 15.63
CA ALA A 559 -3.81 -15.69 16.29
C ALA A 559 -2.80 -16.19 17.33
N ASN A 560 -1.50 -16.14 17.05
CA ASN A 560 -0.46 -16.58 17.99
C ASN A 560 -0.41 -15.72 19.26
N THR A 561 -0.50 -14.40 19.11
CA THR A 561 -0.53 -13.46 20.25
C THR A 561 -1.84 -13.60 21.03
N LEU A 562 -2.98 -13.72 20.33
CA LEU A 562 -4.27 -14.01 20.96
C LEU A 562 -4.21 -15.30 21.77
N LYS A 563 -3.56 -16.36 21.26
CA LYS A 563 -3.40 -17.64 21.97
C LYS A 563 -2.65 -17.47 23.29
N LEU A 564 -1.59 -16.66 23.32
CA LEU A 564 -0.84 -16.36 24.54
C LEU A 564 -1.71 -15.63 25.57
N ILE A 565 -2.46 -14.62 25.13
CA ILE A 565 -3.35 -13.86 26.01
C ILE A 565 -4.49 -14.75 26.53
N LEU A 566 -5.13 -15.55 25.67
CA LEU A 566 -6.21 -16.46 26.07
C LEU A 566 -5.74 -17.55 27.03
N LYS A 567 -4.53 -18.10 26.84
CA LYS A 567 -3.92 -19.02 27.80
C LYS A 567 -3.81 -18.38 29.18
N PHE A 568 -3.32 -17.14 29.25
CA PHE A 568 -3.24 -16.40 30.52
C PHE A 568 -4.62 -16.14 31.13
N LEU A 569 -5.64 -15.81 30.33
CA LEU A 569 -7.00 -15.60 30.83
C LEU A 569 -7.64 -16.90 31.37
N ALA A 570 -7.39 -18.03 30.70
CA ALA A 570 -7.86 -19.35 31.11
C ALA A 570 -7.19 -19.80 32.42
N ASP A 571 -5.89 -19.57 32.57
CA ASP A 571 -5.14 -19.92 33.79
C ASP A 571 -5.59 -19.11 35.04
N ASN A 572 -6.33 -18.00 34.85
CA ASN A 572 -6.74 -17.07 35.93
C ASN A 572 -8.26 -16.85 36.05
N ASP A 573 -9.09 -17.65 35.37
CA ASP A 573 -10.58 -17.57 35.41
C ASP A 573 -11.19 -16.18 35.15
N MET A 574 -10.59 -15.39 34.24
CA MET A 574 -10.97 -14.00 33.99
C MET A 574 -12.05 -13.81 32.92
N ILE A 575 -13.24 -14.35 33.18
CA ILE A 575 -14.39 -14.32 32.26
C ILE A 575 -14.88 -12.90 31.96
N ASN A 576 -14.79 -11.97 32.91
CA ASN A 576 -15.33 -10.61 32.76
C ASN A 576 -14.62 -9.77 31.69
N THR A 577 -13.38 -10.11 31.33
CA THR A 577 -12.60 -9.40 30.31
C THR A 577 -13.18 -9.59 28.90
N PHE A 578 -14.01 -10.62 28.68
CA PHE A 578 -14.66 -10.89 27.39
C PHE A 578 -15.92 -10.06 27.13
N ILE A 579 -16.46 -9.37 28.15
CA ILE A 579 -17.72 -8.61 28.07
C ILE A 579 -17.44 -7.13 27.72
N VAL A 580 -16.18 -6.75 27.51
CA VAL A 580 -15.78 -5.38 27.24
C VAL A 580 -16.20 -4.98 25.81
N LEU A 581 -16.87 -3.83 25.70
CA LEU A 581 -17.27 -3.23 24.43
C LEU A 581 -16.33 -2.08 24.03
N ASN A 582 -16.02 -1.96 22.74
CA ASN A 582 -15.29 -0.81 22.20
C ASN A 582 -16.22 0.42 21.99
N LEU A 583 -15.73 1.53 21.41
CA LEU A 583 -16.54 2.74 21.15
C LEU A 583 -17.67 2.52 20.14
N ASN A 584 -17.51 1.54 19.24
CA ASN A 584 -18.56 1.10 18.32
C ASN A 584 -19.56 0.14 18.98
N LYS A 585 -19.45 -0.11 20.29
CA LYS A 585 -20.21 -1.13 21.02
C LYS A 585 -20.00 -2.55 20.46
N ASP A 586 -18.92 -2.79 19.73
CA ASP A 586 -18.52 -4.13 19.32
C ASP A 586 -17.99 -4.87 20.55
N ASN A 587 -18.42 -6.11 20.73
CA ASN A 587 -17.72 -7.06 21.61
C ASN A 587 -16.62 -7.79 20.82
N LEU A 588 -15.80 -8.59 21.52
CA LEU A 588 -14.72 -9.35 20.89
C LEU A 588 -15.18 -10.25 19.74
N LEU A 589 -16.39 -10.84 19.82
CA LEU A 589 -16.92 -11.69 18.77
C LEU A 589 -17.31 -10.89 17.51
N HIS A 590 -17.78 -9.65 17.64
CA HIS A 590 -18.03 -8.76 16.49
C HIS A 590 -16.72 -8.49 15.75
N SER A 591 -15.67 -8.13 16.48
CA SER A 591 -14.36 -7.87 15.89
C SER A 591 -13.71 -9.13 15.29
N ALA A 592 -14.01 -10.32 15.82
CA ALA A 592 -13.52 -11.59 15.31
C ALA A 592 -14.41 -12.21 14.21
N ALA A 593 -15.58 -11.66 13.92
CA ALA A 593 -16.54 -12.26 12.99
C ALA A 593 -15.99 -12.47 11.57
N SER A 594 -14.99 -11.69 11.16
CA SER A 594 -14.29 -11.82 9.87
C SER A 594 -13.03 -12.71 9.93
N ASN A 595 -12.66 -13.23 11.09
CA ASN A 595 -11.49 -14.09 11.30
C ASN A 595 -11.90 -15.40 12.00
N ALA A 596 -12.12 -16.44 11.20
CA ALA A 596 -12.58 -17.76 11.63
C ALA A 596 -11.70 -18.38 12.74
N GLU A 597 -10.37 -18.26 12.63
CA GLU A 597 -9.44 -18.85 13.61
C GLU A 597 -9.60 -18.19 14.98
N SER A 598 -9.54 -16.85 15.03
CA SER A 598 -9.71 -16.09 16.27
C SER A 598 -11.11 -16.21 16.85
N LEU A 599 -12.14 -16.26 15.99
CA LEU A 599 -13.53 -16.48 16.40
C LEU A 599 -13.71 -17.83 17.09
N LYS A 600 -13.12 -18.89 16.52
CA LYS A 600 -13.13 -20.23 17.12
C LYS A 600 -12.43 -20.24 18.48
N MET A 601 -11.25 -19.63 18.58
CA MET A 601 -10.49 -19.54 19.83
C MET A 601 -11.27 -18.80 20.93
N LEU A 602 -11.91 -17.68 20.58
CA LEU A 602 -12.72 -16.89 21.52
C LEU A 602 -13.97 -17.67 21.97
N LEU A 603 -14.70 -18.31 21.06
CA LEU A 603 -15.89 -19.11 21.40
C LEU A 603 -15.56 -20.32 22.28
N GLN A 604 -14.40 -20.95 22.08
CA GLN A 604 -13.92 -22.04 22.93
C GLN A 604 -13.58 -21.58 24.35
N CYS A 605 -13.14 -20.33 24.53
CA CYS A 605 -12.79 -19.77 25.84
C CYS A 605 -13.98 -19.11 26.57
N LEU A 606 -14.99 -18.64 25.82
CA LEU A 606 -16.15 -17.99 26.39
C LEU A 606 -17.05 -19.02 27.10
N PRO A 607 -17.65 -18.71 28.27
CA PRO A 607 -18.58 -19.64 28.93
C PRO A 607 -19.84 -19.87 28.08
N GLN A 608 -20.30 -21.12 28.03
CA GLN A 608 -21.46 -21.52 27.21
C GLN A 608 -22.73 -20.71 27.49
N LYS A 609 -22.95 -20.32 28.76
CA LYS A 609 -24.10 -19.49 29.18
C LYS A 609 -24.09 -18.07 28.56
N ASP A 610 -22.92 -17.57 28.18
CA ASP A 610 -22.72 -16.20 27.70
C ASP A 610 -22.59 -16.13 26.17
N HIS A 611 -22.40 -17.28 25.49
CA HIS A 611 -22.30 -17.39 24.03
C HIS A 611 -23.46 -16.70 23.33
N LEU A 612 -24.69 -17.07 23.66
CA LEU A 612 -25.88 -16.56 22.98
C LEU A 612 -26.06 -15.05 23.20
N ASN A 613 -25.80 -14.57 24.42
CA ASN A 613 -25.90 -13.15 24.75
C ASN A 613 -24.86 -12.33 23.98
N ALA A 614 -23.62 -12.82 23.88
CA ALA A 614 -22.56 -12.16 23.13
C ALA A 614 -22.84 -12.17 21.61
N ILE A 615 -23.39 -13.26 21.07
CA ILE A 615 -23.77 -13.35 19.64
C ILE A 615 -24.97 -12.44 19.32
N LYS A 616 -25.94 -12.33 20.25
CA LYS A 616 -27.16 -11.52 20.10
C LYS A 616 -26.92 -10.02 20.31
N ALA A 617 -25.84 -9.65 21.00
CA ALA A 617 -25.49 -8.25 21.22
C ALA A 617 -25.42 -7.49 19.89
N GLN A 618 -25.91 -6.27 19.89
CA GLN A 618 -25.95 -5.38 18.74
C GLN A 618 -24.94 -4.26 18.93
N ASN A 619 -24.09 -4.04 17.93
CA ASN A 619 -23.15 -2.94 17.93
C ASN A 619 -23.85 -1.59 17.67
N ARG A 620 -23.08 -0.52 17.47
CA ARG A 620 -23.61 0.82 17.19
C ARG A 620 -24.50 0.82 15.95
N ASP A 621 -24.16 0.06 14.91
CA ASP A 621 -24.96 -0.05 13.68
C ASP A 621 -26.09 -1.08 13.76
N GLN A 622 -26.35 -1.58 14.96
CA GLN A 622 -27.33 -2.63 15.24
C GLN A 622 -27.00 -3.97 14.55
N ASP A 623 -25.78 -4.14 14.06
CA ASP A 623 -25.28 -5.42 13.57
C ASP A 623 -25.02 -6.35 14.75
N THR A 624 -25.46 -7.60 14.61
CA THR A 624 -25.06 -8.71 15.49
C THR A 624 -23.78 -9.37 14.96
N VAL A 625 -23.13 -10.20 15.76
CA VAL A 625 -21.98 -11.02 15.31
C VAL A 625 -22.34 -11.82 14.06
N LEU A 626 -23.59 -12.33 13.99
CA LEU A 626 -24.09 -13.10 12.87
C LEU A 626 -24.20 -12.25 11.59
N HIS A 627 -24.53 -10.95 11.66
CA HIS A 627 -24.54 -10.06 10.49
C HIS A 627 -23.14 -9.97 9.86
N LEU A 628 -22.11 -9.76 10.68
CA LEU A 628 -20.74 -9.56 10.23
C LEU A 628 -20.12 -10.86 9.68
N ALA A 629 -20.41 -11.99 10.32
CA ALA A 629 -19.92 -13.29 9.90
C ALA A 629 -20.49 -13.78 8.57
N MET A 630 -21.59 -13.19 8.05
CA MET A 630 -22.12 -13.53 6.72
C MET A 630 -21.15 -13.23 5.58
N SER A 631 -20.14 -12.41 5.83
CA SER A 631 -19.09 -12.11 4.87
C SER A 631 -18.07 -13.25 4.74
N ASP A 632 -17.88 -14.09 5.76
CA ASP A 632 -16.90 -15.19 5.78
C ASP A 632 -17.57 -16.56 6.05
N THR A 633 -17.44 -17.48 5.10
CA THR A 633 -18.10 -18.79 5.13
C THR A 633 -17.66 -19.64 6.31
N GLU A 634 -16.38 -19.55 6.70
CA GLU A 634 -15.84 -20.40 7.76
C GLU A 634 -16.21 -19.88 9.15
N SER A 635 -16.15 -18.56 9.38
CA SER A 635 -16.73 -17.91 10.56
C SER A 635 -18.22 -18.23 10.74
N LEU A 636 -18.99 -18.24 9.64
CA LEU A 636 -20.40 -18.62 9.67
C LEU A 636 -20.58 -20.07 10.16
N LYS A 637 -19.84 -21.03 9.60
CA LYS A 637 -19.93 -22.44 10.04
C LYS A 637 -19.61 -22.58 11.52
N ILE A 638 -18.52 -21.94 11.96
CA ILE A 638 -18.11 -21.95 13.37
C ILE A 638 -19.22 -21.39 14.24
N LEU A 639 -19.76 -20.20 13.95
CA LEU A 639 -20.86 -19.64 14.75
C LEU A 639 -22.09 -20.55 14.81
N LEU A 640 -22.44 -21.19 13.70
CA LEU A 640 -23.58 -22.12 13.65
C LEU A 640 -23.35 -23.42 14.43
N GLU A 641 -22.10 -23.78 14.77
CA GLU A 641 -21.82 -24.88 15.72
C GLU A 641 -22.14 -24.49 17.16
N PHE A 642 -22.01 -23.21 17.51
CA PHE A 642 -22.23 -22.68 18.86
C PHE A 642 -23.62 -22.05 19.07
N ILE A 643 -24.42 -21.88 18.02
CA ILE A 643 -25.80 -21.38 18.10
C ILE A 643 -26.79 -22.55 18.13
N PRO A 644 -27.60 -22.70 19.20
CA PRO A 644 -28.69 -23.68 19.21
C PRO A 644 -29.72 -23.41 18.11
N SER A 645 -30.18 -24.46 17.41
CA SER A 645 -31.21 -24.38 16.36
C SER A 645 -32.44 -23.52 16.71
N PRO A 646 -33.07 -23.61 17.90
CA PRO A 646 -34.24 -22.78 18.20
C PRO A 646 -33.92 -21.29 18.34
N SER A 647 -32.69 -20.94 18.74
CA SER A 647 -32.24 -19.56 18.86
C SER A 647 -31.81 -18.95 17.53
N LEU A 648 -31.45 -19.78 16.54
CA LEU A 648 -31.03 -19.34 15.22
C LEU A 648 -32.14 -18.56 14.51
N LEU A 649 -33.40 -19.02 14.60
CA LEU A 649 -34.55 -18.36 13.96
C LEU A 649 -34.77 -16.94 14.48
N GLU A 650 -34.55 -16.72 15.78
CA GLU A 650 -34.64 -15.39 16.38
C GLU A 650 -33.51 -14.49 15.85
N LEU A 651 -32.26 -14.99 15.86
CA LEU A 651 -31.09 -14.22 15.47
C LEU A 651 -31.09 -13.80 14.00
N ILE A 652 -31.54 -14.67 13.10
CA ILE A 652 -31.59 -14.36 11.66
C ILE A 652 -32.68 -13.35 11.29
N LYS A 653 -33.60 -13.04 12.20
CA LYS A 653 -34.68 -12.05 12.00
C LYS A 653 -34.34 -10.67 12.56
N ILE A 654 -33.26 -10.54 13.34
CA ILE A 654 -32.83 -9.24 13.90
C ILE A 654 -32.41 -8.32 12.74
N GLU A 655 -32.93 -7.10 12.73
CA GLU A 655 -32.56 -6.07 11.76
C GLU A 655 -31.45 -5.17 12.30
N ASN A 656 -30.52 -4.79 11.42
CA ASN A 656 -29.57 -3.72 11.66
C ASN A 656 -30.16 -2.33 11.28
N ARG A 657 -29.38 -1.26 11.44
CA ARG A 657 -29.81 0.12 11.10
C ARG A 657 -30.21 0.32 9.63
N ARG A 658 -29.79 -0.56 8.73
CA ARG A 658 -30.12 -0.52 7.29
C ARG A 658 -31.36 -1.35 6.95
N SER A 659 -32.05 -1.89 7.97
CA SER A 659 -33.11 -2.88 7.81
C SER A 659 -32.65 -4.06 6.94
N GLU A 660 -31.40 -4.49 7.15
CA GLU A 660 -30.86 -5.76 6.66
C GLU A 660 -30.86 -6.76 7.82
N THR A 661 -31.28 -7.98 7.56
CA THR A 661 -31.18 -9.13 8.48
C THR A 661 -29.99 -10.01 8.09
N PRO A 662 -29.42 -10.85 8.98
CA PRO A 662 -28.30 -11.73 8.63
C PRO A 662 -28.64 -12.64 7.44
N ILE A 663 -29.86 -13.15 7.39
CA ILE A 663 -30.33 -13.99 6.29
C ILE A 663 -30.44 -13.22 4.96
N SER A 664 -30.80 -11.94 4.98
CA SER A 664 -30.81 -11.10 3.78
C SER A 664 -29.40 -10.79 3.26
N ILE A 665 -28.41 -10.69 4.15
CA ILE A 665 -27.00 -10.55 3.78
C ILE A 665 -26.48 -11.88 3.22
N ALA A 666 -26.85 -13.01 3.83
CA ALA A 666 -26.50 -14.35 3.36
C ALA A 666 -26.97 -14.61 1.92
N CYS A 667 -28.09 -13.99 1.49
CA CYS A 667 -28.56 -14.07 0.10
C CYS A 667 -27.53 -13.59 -0.92
N LYS A 668 -26.54 -12.78 -0.55
CA LYS A 668 -25.48 -12.33 -1.48
C LYS A 668 -24.47 -13.45 -1.81
N LYS A 669 -24.43 -14.54 -1.03
CA LYS A 669 -23.56 -15.71 -1.23
C LYS A 669 -24.35 -17.01 -1.10
N ALA A 670 -24.65 -17.67 -2.22
CA ALA A 670 -25.48 -18.88 -2.25
C ALA A 670 -25.10 -19.97 -1.22
N GLU A 671 -23.81 -20.24 -1.02
CA GLU A 671 -23.35 -21.25 -0.05
C GLU A 671 -23.67 -20.86 1.39
N ASN A 672 -23.52 -19.58 1.78
CA ASN A 672 -23.82 -19.12 3.13
C ASN A 672 -25.32 -19.25 3.43
N PHE A 673 -26.15 -18.88 2.46
CA PHE A 673 -27.60 -19.06 2.56
C PHE A 673 -27.99 -20.54 2.71
N LYS A 674 -27.39 -21.42 1.90
CA LYS A 674 -27.60 -22.87 1.99
C LYS A 674 -27.20 -23.44 3.34
N ILE A 675 -26.05 -23.05 3.88
CA ILE A 675 -25.56 -23.51 5.19
C ILE A 675 -26.53 -23.13 6.31
N ILE A 676 -27.05 -21.89 6.31
CA ILE A 676 -28.03 -21.44 7.32
C ILE A 676 -29.32 -22.22 7.20
N LEU A 677 -29.87 -22.34 5.98
CA LEU A 677 -31.11 -23.08 5.77
C LEU A 677 -30.96 -24.54 6.20
N ALA A 678 -29.83 -25.19 5.89
CA ALA A 678 -29.57 -26.58 6.29
C ALA A 678 -29.64 -26.80 7.82
N LYS A 679 -29.38 -25.76 8.64
CA LYS A 679 -29.48 -25.82 10.11
C LYS A 679 -30.89 -25.57 10.67
N LEU A 680 -31.79 -25.05 9.86
CA LEU A 680 -33.19 -24.79 10.23
C LEU A 680 -34.07 -26.02 10.00
N SER A 681 -35.16 -26.12 10.76
CA SER A 681 -36.20 -27.12 10.53
C SER A 681 -36.95 -26.85 9.22
N GLU A 682 -37.58 -27.86 8.63
CA GLU A 682 -38.34 -27.69 7.38
C GLU A 682 -39.45 -26.63 7.52
N LYS A 683 -40.14 -26.62 8.66
CA LYS A 683 -41.16 -25.62 8.99
C LYS A 683 -40.59 -24.19 8.96
N ASP A 684 -39.44 -23.98 9.60
CA ASP A 684 -38.81 -22.65 9.67
C ASP A 684 -38.26 -22.21 8.31
N ARG A 685 -37.72 -23.13 7.50
CA ARG A 685 -37.30 -22.83 6.11
C ARG A 685 -38.48 -22.36 5.28
N MET A 686 -39.63 -23.02 5.41
CA MET A 686 -40.85 -22.65 4.68
C MET A 686 -41.37 -21.30 5.16
N GLU A 687 -41.38 -21.02 6.47
CA GLU A 687 -41.77 -19.72 7.00
C GLU A 687 -40.88 -18.59 6.46
N LEU A 688 -39.57 -18.81 6.34
CA LEU A 688 -38.65 -17.78 5.85
C LEU A 688 -38.81 -17.45 4.37
N ILE A 689 -39.07 -18.47 3.54
CA ILE A 689 -39.14 -18.34 2.07
C ILE A 689 -40.53 -17.94 1.59
N ASN A 690 -41.58 -18.22 2.38
CA ASN A 690 -42.95 -18.00 1.93
C ASN A 690 -43.24 -16.50 1.66
N PRO A 691 -43.52 -16.11 0.40
CA PRO A 691 -43.84 -14.75 0.01
C PRO A 691 -45.11 -14.20 0.67
N PHE A 692 -46.07 -15.05 1.04
CA PHE A 692 -47.39 -14.65 1.54
C PHE A 692 -47.44 -14.43 3.06
N ILE A 693 -46.36 -14.73 3.78
CA ILE A 693 -46.32 -14.66 5.25
C ILE A 693 -45.69 -13.35 5.76
N ARG A 694 -44.95 -12.63 4.92
CA ARG A 694 -44.18 -11.45 5.33
C ARG A 694 -44.96 -10.15 5.11
N GLU A 695 -45.16 -9.40 6.19
CA GLU A 695 -45.66 -8.02 6.17
C GLU A 695 -44.55 -7.00 5.79
N ASP A 696 -43.31 -7.47 5.76
CA ASP A 696 -42.07 -6.74 5.52
C ASP A 696 -41.73 -6.61 4.01
N LYS A 697 -41.36 -5.39 3.59
CA LYS A 697 -41.10 -4.93 2.21
C LYS A 697 -39.99 -5.67 1.43
N LYS A 698 -39.39 -6.76 1.94
CA LYS A 698 -38.24 -7.46 1.33
C LYS A 698 -38.41 -8.98 1.39
N ASN A 699 -38.88 -9.57 0.30
CA ASN A 699 -38.94 -11.02 0.14
C ASN A 699 -37.54 -11.65 0.04
N ILE A 700 -37.17 -12.54 0.98
CA ILE A 700 -35.84 -13.18 1.02
C ILE A 700 -35.58 -14.04 -0.20
N PHE A 701 -36.58 -14.81 -0.65
CA PHE A 701 -36.46 -15.67 -1.81
C PHE A 701 -36.21 -14.86 -3.08
N LYS A 702 -36.97 -13.78 -3.27
CA LYS A 702 -36.72 -12.79 -4.33
C LYS A 702 -35.30 -12.21 -4.24
N THR A 703 -34.89 -11.81 -3.03
CA THR A 703 -33.55 -11.27 -2.79
C THR A 703 -32.46 -12.27 -3.16
N TYR A 704 -32.60 -13.55 -2.79
CA TYR A 704 -31.66 -14.61 -3.16
C TYR A 704 -31.52 -14.76 -4.68
N LEU A 705 -32.65 -14.79 -5.39
CA LEU A 705 -32.66 -14.96 -6.86
C LEU A 705 -32.08 -13.76 -7.59
N ASN A 706 -32.24 -12.54 -7.08
CA ASN A 706 -31.60 -11.36 -7.67
C ASN A 706 -30.06 -11.44 -7.63
N TYR A 707 -29.48 -12.08 -6.61
CA TYR A 707 -28.03 -12.22 -6.47
C TYR A 707 -27.48 -13.53 -7.03
N ASN A 708 -28.26 -14.61 -7.06
CA ASN A 708 -27.80 -15.96 -7.48
C ASN A 708 -28.84 -16.70 -8.35
N PRO A 709 -29.27 -16.14 -9.50
CA PRO A 709 -30.30 -16.75 -10.35
C PRO A 709 -29.87 -18.11 -10.91
N ASP A 710 -28.59 -18.29 -11.21
CA ASP A 710 -27.96 -19.52 -11.70
C ASP A 710 -27.93 -20.66 -10.66
N LYS A 711 -28.02 -20.33 -9.37
CA LYS A 711 -27.87 -21.29 -8.25
C LYS A 711 -29.19 -21.67 -7.59
N ILE A 712 -30.33 -21.46 -8.27
CA ILE A 712 -31.65 -21.81 -7.74
C ILE A 712 -31.79 -23.31 -7.40
N GLN A 713 -31.08 -24.19 -8.12
CA GLN A 713 -31.07 -25.63 -7.84
C GLN A 713 -30.56 -25.94 -6.41
N LEU A 714 -29.51 -25.25 -5.96
CA LEU A 714 -28.96 -25.44 -4.60
C LEU A 714 -30.00 -25.12 -3.53
N LEU A 715 -30.83 -24.12 -3.77
CA LEU A 715 -31.88 -23.71 -2.85
C LEU A 715 -33.06 -24.68 -2.88
N LEU A 716 -33.61 -24.97 -4.07
CA LEU A 716 -34.79 -25.83 -4.20
C LEU A 716 -34.53 -27.26 -3.72
N ASN A 717 -33.28 -27.74 -3.82
CA ASN A 717 -32.90 -29.05 -3.28
C ASN A 717 -33.02 -29.16 -1.75
N LEU A 718 -33.11 -28.05 -1.02
CA LEU A 718 -33.32 -28.03 0.43
C LEU A 718 -34.78 -28.24 0.84
N PHE A 719 -35.69 -28.31 -0.14
CA PHE A 719 -37.13 -28.49 0.05
C PHE A 719 -37.62 -29.82 -0.54
N PRO A 720 -38.68 -30.42 0.03
CA PRO A 720 -39.34 -31.58 -0.54
C PRO A 720 -39.94 -31.29 -1.93
N PRO A 721 -40.03 -32.28 -2.84
CA PRO A 721 -40.52 -32.07 -4.21
C PRO A 721 -41.89 -31.38 -4.31
N ASN A 722 -42.82 -31.70 -3.40
CA ASN A 722 -44.18 -31.12 -3.41
C ASN A 722 -44.17 -29.60 -3.14
N GLU A 723 -43.28 -29.14 -2.26
CA GLU A 723 -43.18 -27.71 -1.91
C GLU A 723 -42.39 -26.90 -2.95
N ARG A 724 -41.49 -27.55 -3.71
CA ARG A 724 -40.76 -26.89 -4.79
C ARG A 724 -41.71 -26.31 -5.83
N ILE A 725 -42.78 -27.04 -6.17
CA ILE A 725 -43.78 -26.59 -7.14
C ILE A 725 -44.45 -25.29 -6.66
N ASN A 726 -44.84 -25.23 -5.40
CA ASN A 726 -45.44 -24.03 -4.82
C ASN A 726 -44.47 -22.84 -4.90
N ILE A 727 -43.19 -23.05 -4.55
CA ILE A 727 -42.15 -22.02 -4.58
C ILE A 727 -41.91 -21.51 -6.01
N VAL A 728 -41.77 -22.40 -7.00
CA VAL A 728 -41.46 -22.00 -8.40
C VAL A 728 -42.63 -21.36 -9.12
N THR A 729 -43.86 -21.63 -8.69
CA THR A 729 -45.09 -21.07 -9.28
C THR A 729 -45.54 -19.77 -8.62
N THR A 730 -44.84 -19.30 -7.59
CA THR A 730 -45.29 -18.12 -6.86
C THR A 730 -45.01 -16.82 -7.63
N GLN A 731 -45.98 -15.90 -7.63
CA GLN A 731 -45.78 -14.50 -8.03
C GLN A 731 -45.40 -13.64 -6.82
N PHE A 732 -44.37 -12.81 -7.00
CA PHE A 732 -43.97 -11.77 -6.06
C PHE A 732 -44.94 -10.56 -6.14
N GLU A 733 -44.80 -9.59 -5.23
CA GLU A 733 -45.69 -8.41 -5.14
C GLU A 733 -45.78 -7.57 -6.44
N ASP A 734 -44.72 -7.57 -7.24
CA ASP A 734 -44.63 -6.89 -8.53
C ASP A 734 -45.05 -7.78 -9.72
N GLY A 735 -45.58 -8.96 -9.45
CA GLY A 735 -46.06 -9.93 -10.44
C GLY A 735 -44.96 -10.76 -11.10
N GLN A 736 -43.69 -10.52 -10.77
CA GLN A 736 -42.57 -11.35 -11.23
C GLN A 736 -42.66 -12.75 -10.64
N THR A 737 -42.11 -13.72 -11.35
CA THR A 737 -41.97 -15.12 -10.95
C THR A 737 -40.49 -15.49 -10.78
N PRO A 738 -40.16 -16.63 -10.15
CA PRO A 738 -38.80 -17.15 -10.15
C PRO A 738 -38.21 -17.33 -11.55
N PHE A 739 -39.05 -17.63 -12.55
CA PHE A 739 -38.65 -17.67 -13.94
C PHE A 739 -38.15 -16.31 -14.43
N ASP A 740 -38.88 -15.22 -14.14
CA ASP A 740 -38.50 -13.85 -14.53
C ASP A 740 -37.15 -13.42 -13.97
N LEU A 741 -36.84 -13.79 -12.73
CA LEU A 741 -35.56 -13.47 -12.09
C LEU A 741 -34.41 -14.34 -12.64
N CYS A 742 -34.71 -15.54 -13.14
CA CYS A 742 -33.74 -16.44 -13.75
C CYS A 742 -33.64 -16.28 -15.28
N ALA A 743 -34.22 -15.23 -15.86
CA ALA A 743 -34.30 -15.02 -17.31
C ALA A 743 -32.94 -15.08 -18.04
N GLN A 744 -31.85 -14.69 -17.37
CA GLN A 744 -30.51 -14.69 -17.96
C GLN A 744 -29.69 -15.94 -17.62
N ALA A 745 -30.30 -16.96 -17.00
CA ALA A 745 -29.64 -18.19 -16.56
C ALA A 745 -30.29 -19.44 -17.21
N PRO A 746 -29.78 -19.90 -18.37
CA PRO A 746 -30.36 -21.01 -19.14
C PRO A 746 -30.51 -22.32 -18.35
N ASP A 747 -29.45 -22.71 -17.61
CA ASP A 747 -29.44 -23.96 -16.84
C ASP A 747 -30.43 -23.92 -15.67
N ALA A 748 -30.56 -22.76 -15.02
CA ALA A 748 -31.55 -22.52 -13.97
C ALA A 748 -32.97 -22.66 -14.52
N LEU A 749 -33.27 -22.08 -15.68
CA LEU A 749 -34.57 -22.20 -16.34
C LEU A 749 -34.88 -23.65 -16.76
N LYS A 750 -33.89 -24.36 -17.31
CA LYS A 750 -34.03 -25.78 -17.64
C LYS A 750 -34.36 -26.62 -16.39
N TYR A 751 -33.68 -26.34 -15.28
CA TYR A 751 -33.98 -26.99 -13.99
C TYR A 751 -35.38 -26.63 -13.48
N LEU A 752 -35.78 -25.35 -13.53
CA LEU A 752 -37.11 -24.91 -13.11
C LEU A 752 -38.23 -25.56 -13.94
N LEU A 753 -38.06 -25.66 -15.26
CA LEU A 753 -38.99 -26.36 -16.15
C LEU A 753 -39.14 -27.85 -15.79
N GLN A 754 -38.06 -28.50 -15.35
CA GLN A 754 -38.12 -29.89 -14.86
C GLN A 754 -38.91 -30.04 -13.55
N GLN A 755 -39.02 -28.97 -12.74
CA GLN A 755 -39.82 -29.00 -11.52
C GLN A 755 -41.32 -28.76 -11.79
N LEU A 756 -41.70 -28.27 -12.97
CA LEU A 756 -43.09 -27.96 -13.30
C LEU A 756 -43.83 -29.15 -13.94
N PRO A 757 -45.09 -29.40 -13.54
CA PRO A 757 -46.00 -30.26 -14.30
C PRO A 757 -46.27 -29.68 -15.69
N LYS A 758 -46.30 -30.53 -16.73
CA LYS A 758 -46.52 -30.10 -18.14
C LYS A 758 -47.81 -29.30 -18.35
N ASN A 759 -48.86 -29.59 -17.58
CA ASN A 759 -50.15 -28.89 -17.66
C ASN A 759 -50.12 -27.47 -17.05
N GLU A 760 -49.13 -27.16 -16.23
CA GLU A 760 -48.96 -25.84 -15.58
C GLU A 760 -47.94 -24.95 -16.31
N THR A 761 -47.12 -25.52 -17.20
CA THR A 761 -46.02 -24.84 -17.90
C THR A 761 -46.49 -23.59 -18.65
N LEU A 762 -47.52 -23.69 -19.50
CA LEU A 762 -48.04 -22.53 -20.22
C LEU A 762 -48.55 -21.46 -19.26
N ARG A 763 -49.32 -21.85 -18.23
CA ARG A 763 -49.92 -20.89 -17.27
C ARG A 763 -48.83 -20.08 -16.59
N VAL A 764 -47.76 -20.72 -16.11
CA VAL A 764 -46.68 -20.05 -15.37
C VAL A 764 -45.84 -19.16 -16.30
N LEU A 765 -45.46 -19.64 -17.48
CA LEU A 765 -44.64 -18.87 -18.43
C LEU A 765 -45.39 -17.69 -19.09
N THR A 766 -46.72 -17.65 -18.97
CA THR A 766 -47.56 -16.56 -19.48
C THR A 766 -48.01 -15.58 -18.40
N LEU A 767 -47.58 -15.77 -17.14
CA LEU A 767 -47.82 -14.81 -16.07
C LEU A 767 -47.18 -13.47 -16.42
N GLN A 768 -47.96 -12.41 -16.23
CA GLN A 768 -47.54 -11.05 -16.56
C GLN A 768 -47.13 -10.28 -15.30
N THR A 769 -46.06 -9.50 -15.42
CA THR A 769 -45.65 -8.56 -14.37
C THR A 769 -46.70 -7.47 -14.17
N LYS A 770 -46.83 -6.96 -12.94
CA LYS A 770 -47.87 -5.98 -12.57
C LYS A 770 -47.75 -4.65 -13.31
N TYR A 771 -46.53 -4.21 -13.60
CA TYR A 771 -46.27 -2.86 -14.12
C TYR A 771 -46.08 -2.80 -15.63
N SER A 772 -45.35 -3.74 -16.22
CA SER A 772 -45.06 -3.76 -17.66
C SER A 772 -45.94 -4.74 -18.44
N LEU A 773 -46.73 -5.58 -17.75
CA LEU A 773 -47.47 -6.70 -18.34
C LEU A 773 -46.57 -7.60 -19.20
N SER A 774 -45.27 -7.65 -18.90
CA SER A 774 -44.29 -8.47 -19.61
C SER A 774 -44.35 -9.90 -19.10
N THR A 775 -44.14 -10.87 -19.98
CA THR A 775 -43.92 -12.28 -19.63
C THR A 775 -42.43 -12.60 -19.59
N ILE A 776 -42.03 -13.77 -19.07
CA ILE A 776 -40.65 -14.26 -19.13
C ILE A 776 -40.06 -14.20 -20.55
N PHE A 777 -40.88 -14.47 -21.57
CA PHE A 777 -40.46 -14.42 -22.96
C PHE A 777 -39.93 -13.03 -23.36
N HIS A 778 -40.50 -11.96 -22.83
CA HIS A 778 -40.01 -10.60 -23.07
C HIS A 778 -38.65 -10.37 -22.39
N SER A 779 -38.44 -10.94 -21.21
CA SER A 779 -37.21 -10.83 -20.43
C SER A 779 -36.04 -11.61 -21.04
N VAL A 780 -36.30 -12.73 -21.73
CA VAL A 780 -35.25 -13.58 -22.35
C VAL A 780 -34.94 -13.22 -23.80
N ILE A 781 -35.60 -12.22 -24.39
CA ILE A 781 -35.40 -11.85 -25.80
C ILE A 781 -33.95 -11.46 -26.11
N SER A 782 -33.19 -10.95 -25.14
CA SER A 782 -31.76 -10.68 -25.30
C SER A 782 -30.88 -11.93 -25.39
N SER A 783 -31.44 -13.14 -25.21
CA SER A 783 -30.71 -14.41 -25.19
C SER A 783 -31.42 -15.48 -26.04
N PRO A 784 -31.07 -15.62 -27.34
CA PRO A 784 -31.65 -16.64 -28.22
C PRO A 784 -31.57 -18.09 -27.68
N PRO A 785 -30.45 -18.54 -27.07
CA PRO A 785 -30.37 -19.89 -26.49
C PRO A 785 -31.38 -20.11 -25.35
N THR A 786 -31.61 -19.09 -24.53
CA THR A 786 -32.58 -19.17 -23.42
C THR A 786 -34.02 -19.16 -23.94
N LEU A 787 -34.28 -18.33 -24.94
CA LEU A 787 -35.56 -18.30 -25.64
C LEU A 787 -35.90 -19.65 -26.30
N GLN A 788 -34.90 -20.32 -26.88
CA GLN A 788 -35.05 -21.67 -27.43
C GLN A 788 -35.47 -22.68 -26.36
N ILE A 789 -34.83 -22.69 -25.19
CA ILE A 789 -35.19 -23.60 -24.08
C ILE A 789 -36.66 -23.44 -23.67
N LEU A 790 -37.15 -22.19 -23.58
CA LEU A 790 -38.54 -21.93 -23.21
C LEU A 790 -39.52 -22.36 -24.30
N PHE A 791 -39.21 -22.13 -25.58
CA PHE A 791 -40.07 -22.57 -26.69
C PHE A 791 -40.07 -24.09 -26.87
N ASP A 792 -38.95 -24.77 -26.63
CA ASP A 792 -38.87 -26.23 -26.68
C ASP A 792 -39.67 -26.91 -25.56
N ALA A 793 -40.01 -26.16 -24.49
CA ALA A 793 -40.88 -26.63 -23.41
C ALA A 793 -42.38 -26.51 -23.71
N LEU A 794 -42.77 -25.90 -24.82
CA LEU A 794 -44.16 -25.67 -25.22
C LEU A 794 -44.56 -26.54 -26.42
N THR A 795 -45.85 -26.86 -26.52
CA THR A 795 -46.43 -27.40 -27.75
C THR A 795 -46.53 -26.32 -28.83
N GLU A 796 -46.70 -26.71 -30.10
CA GLU A 796 -46.82 -25.77 -31.21
C GLU A 796 -48.00 -24.78 -31.03
N GLN A 797 -49.15 -25.26 -30.54
CA GLN A 797 -50.32 -24.40 -30.27
C GLN A 797 -50.07 -23.41 -29.13
N GLU A 798 -49.29 -23.81 -28.12
CA GLU A 798 -48.92 -22.97 -26.98
C GLU A 798 -47.90 -21.91 -27.38
N TYR A 799 -46.91 -22.30 -28.19
CA TYR A 799 -45.93 -21.40 -28.79
C TYR A 799 -46.60 -20.25 -29.54
N LEU A 800 -47.55 -20.56 -30.43
CA LEU A 800 -48.26 -19.54 -31.21
C LEU A 800 -49.06 -18.57 -30.31
N LYS A 801 -49.72 -19.09 -29.26
CA LYS A 801 -50.41 -18.24 -28.27
C LYS A 801 -49.46 -17.28 -27.56
N VAL A 802 -48.24 -17.72 -27.23
CA VAL A 802 -47.23 -16.88 -26.57
C VAL A 802 -46.79 -15.72 -27.47
N LEU A 803 -46.66 -15.93 -28.78
CA LEU A 803 -46.29 -14.88 -29.73
C LEU A 803 -47.30 -13.73 -29.79
N GLU A 804 -48.58 -14.03 -29.56
CA GLU A 804 -49.69 -13.05 -29.58
C GLU A 804 -49.81 -12.24 -28.27
N ILE A 805 -49.12 -12.62 -27.19
CA ILE A 805 -49.20 -11.91 -25.91
C ILE A 805 -48.59 -10.53 -26.03
N LYS A 806 -49.36 -9.51 -25.65
CA LYS A 806 -48.94 -8.11 -25.68
C LYS A 806 -48.56 -7.61 -24.28
N ASN A 807 -47.47 -6.86 -24.20
CA ASN A 807 -47.11 -6.10 -22.99
C ASN A 807 -47.91 -4.79 -22.87
N LYS A 808 -47.68 -4.00 -21.81
CA LYS A 808 -48.38 -2.73 -21.56
C LYS A 808 -48.24 -1.70 -22.69
N TYR A 809 -47.17 -1.79 -23.46
CA TYR A 809 -46.90 -0.93 -24.62
C TYR A 809 -47.55 -1.45 -25.90
N SER A 810 -48.40 -2.48 -25.79
CA SER A 810 -49.08 -3.17 -26.89
C SER A 810 -48.15 -3.90 -27.86
N PHE A 811 -46.88 -4.12 -27.49
CA PHE A 811 -45.95 -4.90 -28.29
C PHE A 811 -46.23 -6.39 -28.11
N SER A 812 -46.49 -7.10 -29.21
CA SER A 812 -46.37 -8.56 -29.26
C SER A 812 -44.92 -9.00 -29.02
N LEU A 813 -44.70 -10.27 -28.69
CA LEU A 813 -43.35 -10.78 -28.48
C LEU A 813 -42.47 -10.61 -29.74
N VAL A 814 -43.07 -10.78 -30.92
CA VAL A 814 -42.43 -10.61 -32.22
C VAL A 814 -42.00 -9.15 -32.43
N GLU A 815 -42.88 -8.19 -32.12
CA GLU A 815 -42.58 -6.75 -32.17
C GLU A 815 -41.49 -6.34 -31.18
N TYR A 816 -41.51 -6.92 -29.99
CA TYR A 816 -40.52 -6.66 -28.96
C TYR A 816 -39.14 -7.18 -29.38
N ALA A 817 -39.07 -8.38 -29.98
CA ALA A 817 -37.83 -8.94 -30.51
C ALA A 817 -37.27 -8.11 -31.67
N LEU A 818 -38.14 -7.68 -32.60
CA LEU A 818 -37.78 -6.82 -33.73
C LEU A 818 -37.09 -5.51 -33.29
N THR A 819 -37.57 -4.92 -32.19
CA THR A 819 -37.08 -3.64 -31.68
C THR A 819 -35.88 -3.76 -30.75
N HIS A 820 -35.74 -4.85 -30.01
CA HIS A 820 -34.72 -4.98 -28.95
C HIS A 820 -33.61 -6.01 -29.24
N HIS A 821 -33.84 -7.07 -30.03
CA HIS A 821 -32.83 -8.10 -30.30
C HIS A 821 -33.04 -8.87 -31.63
N LEU A 822 -32.28 -8.49 -32.67
CA LEU A 822 -32.45 -8.98 -34.04
C LEU A 822 -32.27 -10.50 -34.20
N ASP A 823 -31.31 -11.12 -33.50
CA ASP A 823 -31.05 -12.56 -33.67
C ASP A 823 -32.17 -13.42 -33.07
N SER A 824 -32.80 -12.94 -31.99
CA SER A 824 -33.98 -13.60 -31.42
C SER A 824 -35.19 -13.43 -32.33
N PHE A 825 -35.30 -12.28 -33.01
CA PHE A 825 -36.29 -12.08 -34.05
C PHE A 825 -36.08 -13.03 -35.23
N LYS A 826 -34.85 -13.17 -35.75
CA LYS A 826 -34.51 -14.15 -36.80
C LYS A 826 -34.91 -15.58 -36.41
N TYR A 827 -34.56 -15.99 -35.19
CA TYR A 827 -34.94 -17.30 -34.65
C TYR A 827 -36.47 -17.50 -34.60
N ILE A 828 -37.23 -16.49 -34.15
CA ILE A 828 -38.70 -16.54 -34.17
C ILE A 828 -39.22 -16.65 -35.61
N VAL A 829 -38.67 -15.87 -36.55
CA VAL A 829 -39.08 -15.88 -37.97
C VAL A 829 -38.86 -17.24 -38.63
N GLU A 830 -37.72 -17.89 -38.36
CA GLU A 830 -37.40 -19.21 -38.92
C GLU A 830 -38.30 -20.32 -38.38
N ARG A 831 -38.76 -20.21 -37.14
CA ARG A 831 -39.58 -21.23 -36.45
C ARG A 831 -41.09 -21.03 -36.60
N THR A 832 -41.56 -19.82 -36.93
CA THR A 832 -43.00 -19.50 -37.01
C THR A 832 -43.58 -19.77 -38.39
N PRO A 833 -44.77 -20.39 -38.51
CA PRO A 833 -45.49 -20.51 -39.78
C PRO A 833 -45.73 -19.14 -40.44
N LYS A 834 -45.45 -19.04 -41.75
CA LYS A 834 -45.43 -17.78 -42.51
C LYS A 834 -46.73 -16.96 -42.37
N ASP A 835 -47.89 -17.61 -42.49
CA ASP A 835 -49.19 -16.94 -42.41
C ASP A 835 -49.47 -16.35 -41.03
N HIS A 836 -49.02 -17.03 -39.97
CA HIS A 836 -49.21 -16.57 -38.60
C HIS A 836 -48.25 -15.43 -38.27
N LEU A 837 -46.99 -15.53 -38.71
CA LEU A 837 -46.01 -14.46 -38.60
C LEU A 837 -46.50 -13.18 -39.28
N LEU A 838 -46.98 -13.29 -40.53
CA LEU A 838 -47.52 -12.17 -41.31
C LEU A 838 -48.69 -11.49 -40.62
N ARG A 839 -49.60 -12.25 -40.01
CA ARG A 839 -50.71 -11.71 -39.22
C ARG A 839 -50.24 -10.87 -38.03
N ILE A 840 -49.15 -11.25 -37.37
CA ILE A 840 -48.60 -10.51 -36.22
C ILE A 840 -47.89 -9.23 -36.69
N ILE A 841 -47.17 -9.28 -37.82
CA ILE A 841 -46.35 -8.15 -38.30
C ILE A 841 -47.06 -7.16 -39.26
N GLU A 842 -48.31 -7.44 -39.63
CA GLU A 842 -49.12 -6.66 -40.59
C GLU A 842 -49.30 -5.19 -40.17
N ASP A 843 -49.43 -4.94 -38.87
CA ASP A 843 -49.75 -3.62 -38.29
C ASP A 843 -48.54 -2.91 -37.65
N ILE A 844 -47.31 -3.41 -37.88
CA ILE A 844 -46.09 -2.82 -37.29
C ILE A 844 -45.77 -1.46 -37.90
N ASN A 845 -45.46 -0.47 -37.05
CA ASN A 845 -45.03 0.87 -37.46
C ASN A 845 -43.64 0.88 -38.12
N ALA A 846 -43.43 1.86 -39.02
CA ALA A 846 -42.19 1.99 -39.80
C ALA A 846 -40.94 2.10 -38.92
N GLU A 847 -41.05 2.82 -37.80
CA GLU A 847 -39.94 3.09 -36.87
C GLU A 847 -39.35 1.82 -36.25
N HIS A 848 -40.14 0.76 -36.11
CA HIS A 848 -39.67 -0.51 -35.54
C HIS A 848 -38.82 -1.33 -36.51
N PHE A 849 -38.81 -0.99 -37.81
CA PHE A 849 -37.98 -1.66 -38.81
C PHE A 849 -36.61 -1.00 -39.01
N ASN A 850 -36.35 0.16 -38.39
CA ASN A 850 -35.12 0.93 -38.60
C ASN A 850 -33.83 0.21 -38.13
N SER A 851 -33.97 -0.76 -37.21
CA SER A 851 -32.89 -1.58 -36.65
C SER A 851 -32.51 -2.80 -37.49
N LEU A 852 -33.25 -3.09 -38.57
CA LEU A 852 -33.03 -4.27 -39.40
C LEU A 852 -31.73 -4.19 -40.23
N ASP A 853 -31.07 -5.33 -40.39
CA ASP A 853 -29.97 -5.52 -41.33
C ASP A 853 -30.47 -5.87 -42.74
N GLU A 854 -29.57 -5.82 -43.72
CA GLU A 854 -29.91 -6.09 -45.13
C GLU A 854 -30.55 -7.47 -45.32
N VAL A 855 -29.99 -8.50 -44.67
CA VAL A 855 -30.44 -9.89 -44.80
C VAL A 855 -31.87 -10.04 -44.27
N THR A 856 -32.18 -9.44 -43.13
CA THR A 856 -33.52 -9.51 -42.52
C THR A 856 -34.54 -8.72 -43.33
N PHE A 857 -34.16 -7.56 -43.88
CA PHE A 857 -34.99 -6.84 -44.85
C PHE A 857 -35.30 -7.70 -46.08
N ARG A 858 -34.34 -8.48 -46.57
CA ARG A 858 -34.54 -9.40 -47.70
C ARG A 858 -35.49 -10.55 -47.35
N VAL A 859 -35.28 -11.20 -46.21
CA VAL A 859 -36.13 -12.30 -45.72
C VAL A 859 -37.58 -11.84 -45.55
N LEU A 860 -37.82 -10.70 -44.88
CA LEU A 860 -39.17 -10.15 -44.71
C LEU A 860 -39.76 -9.67 -46.04
N GLY A 861 -38.95 -9.04 -46.90
CA GLY A 861 -39.40 -8.60 -48.22
C GLY A 861 -39.84 -9.76 -49.11
N ASP A 862 -39.07 -10.84 -49.17
CA ASP A 862 -39.43 -12.05 -49.91
C ASP A 862 -40.69 -12.72 -49.31
N LEU A 863 -40.83 -12.70 -47.98
CA LEU A 863 -42.03 -13.19 -47.28
C LEU A 863 -43.28 -12.39 -47.70
N TYR A 864 -43.20 -11.05 -47.72
CA TYR A 864 -44.28 -10.17 -48.17
C TYR A 864 -44.61 -10.33 -49.67
N LEU A 865 -43.61 -10.56 -50.53
CA LEU A 865 -43.84 -10.84 -51.95
C LEU A 865 -44.55 -12.19 -52.18
N SER A 866 -44.44 -13.12 -51.23
CA SER A 866 -45.02 -14.47 -51.30
C SER A 866 -46.42 -14.60 -50.66
N SER A 867 -46.99 -13.52 -50.12
CA SER A 867 -48.30 -13.53 -49.45
C SER A 867 -49.20 -12.41 -49.94
N ASP A 868 -50.50 -12.51 -49.68
CA ASP A 868 -51.50 -11.47 -49.95
C ASP A 868 -51.50 -10.35 -48.90
N ARG A 869 -50.91 -10.57 -47.70
CA ARG A 869 -50.79 -9.56 -46.63
C ARG A 869 -49.57 -8.69 -46.86
N PHE A 870 -49.71 -7.37 -46.73
CA PHE A 870 -48.63 -6.41 -46.97
C PHE A 870 -48.62 -5.28 -45.94
N ASN A 871 -47.44 -4.98 -45.37
CA ASN A 871 -47.27 -3.84 -44.46
C ASN A 871 -46.62 -2.66 -45.21
N CYS A 872 -47.41 -1.62 -45.50
CA CYS A 872 -46.93 -0.44 -46.22
C CYS A 872 -45.87 0.38 -45.45
N ASN A 873 -45.81 0.24 -44.12
CA ASN A 873 -44.77 0.87 -43.29
C ASN A 873 -43.40 0.22 -43.49
N PHE A 874 -43.34 -1.09 -43.78
CA PHE A 874 -42.10 -1.81 -44.07
C PHE A 874 -41.40 -1.23 -45.31
N LEU A 875 -42.18 -0.90 -46.36
CA LEU A 875 -41.67 -0.28 -47.58
C LEU A 875 -41.02 1.09 -47.32
N SER A 876 -41.59 1.86 -46.39
CA SER A 876 -41.08 3.19 -46.01
C SER A 876 -39.78 3.13 -45.20
N ALA A 877 -39.53 2.02 -44.49
CA ALA A 877 -38.35 1.81 -43.68
C ALA A 877 -37.10 1.36 -44.46
N ILE A 878 -37.27 0.88 -45.71
CA ILE A 878 -36.12 0.48 -46.55
C ILE A 878 -35.39 1.73 -47.05
N ASP A 879 -34.26 2.06 -46.42
CA ASP A 879 -33.38 3.14 -46.84
C ASP A 879 -32.30 2.64 -47.82
N ILE A 880 -32.48 2.99 -49.10
CA ILE A 880 -31.58 2.60 -50.19
C ILE A 880 -30.23 3.34 -50.10
N THR A 881 -30.19 4.48 -49.40
CA THR A 881 -28.92 5.22 -49.18
C THR A 881 -28.02 4.47 -48.20
N LYS A 882 -28.62 3.78 -47.23
CA LYS A 882 -27.93 2.94 -46.24
C LYS A 882 -27.64 1.53 -46.76
N PHE A 883 -28.56 0.93 -47.54
CA PHE A 883 -28.42 -0.41 -48.12
C PHE A 883 -28.72 -0.41 -49.63
N PRO A 884 -27.72 -0.08 -50.48
CA PRO A 884 -27.92 0.04 -51.93
C PRO A 884 -28.40 -1.26 -52.60
N GLN A 885 -28.02 -2.41 -52.03
CA GLN A 885 -28.34 -3.75 -52.53
C GLN A 885 -29.84 -4.10 -52.42
N LEU A 886 -30.61 -3.37 -51.60
CA LEU A 886 -32.06 -3.57 -51.46
C LEU A 886 -32.88 -2.82 -52.51
N ALA A 887 -32.25 -2.07 -53.43
CA ALA A 887 -32.94 -1.28 -54.45
C ALA A 887 -33.87 -2.14 -55.33
N GLU A 888 -33.42 -3.32 -55.75
CA GLU A 888 -34.20 -4.25 -56.55
C GLU A 888 -35.41 -4.80 -55.79
N LEU A 889 -35.20 -5.23 -54.55
CA LEU A 889 -36.27 -5.72 -53.67
C LEU A 889 -37.31 -4.63 -53.40
N LYS A 890 -36.88 -3.40 -53.10
CA LYS A 890 -37.77 -2.27 -52.88
C LYS A 890 -38.59 -1.96 -54.12
N ASN A 891 -37.99 -2.01 -55.31
CA ASN A 891 -38.72 -1.82 -56.57
C ASN A 891 -39.78 -2.89 -56.78
N ARG A 892 -39.46 -4.17 -56.52
CA ARG A 892 -40.43 -5.27 -56.60
C ARG A 892 -41.58 -5.09 -55.61
N LEU A 893 -41.28 -4.73 -54.36
CA LEU A 893 -42.29 -4.42 -53.33
C LEU A 893 -43.15 -3.20 -53.70
N VAL A 894 -42.56 -2.14 -54.29
CA VAL A 894 -43.30 -0.95 -54.78
C VAL A 894 -44.27 -1.32 -55.91
N VAL A 895 -43.86 -2.21 -56.81
CA VAL A 895 -44.73 -2.67 -57.92
C VAL A 895 -45.88 -3.51 -57.39
N GLU A 896 -45.60 -4.46 -56.49
CA GLU A 896 -46.63 -5.26 -55.82
C GLU A 896 -47.59 -4.41 -54.99
N SER A 897 -47.10 -3.42 -54.22
CA SER A 897 -47.95 -2.52 -53.44
C SER A 897 -48.85 -1.64 -54.33
N LYS A 898 -48.36 -1.27 -55.53
CA LYS A 898 -49.16 -0.52 -56.53
C LYS A 898 -50.22 -1.39 -57.19
N ASN A 899 -49.90 -2.65 -57.50
CA ASN A 899 -50.83 -3.61 -58.11
C ASN A 899 -51.99 -3.96 -57.16
N ARG A 900 -51.75 -3.95 -55.84
CA ARG A 900 -52.72 -4.32 -54.80
C ARG A 900 -53.71 -3.21 -54.39
N GLN A 901 -53.77 -2.08 -55.12
CA GLN A 901 -54.66 -0.93 -54.84
C GLN A 901 -54.54 -0.28 -53.44
N GLU A 902 -53.41 -0.42 -52.75
CA GLU A 902 -53.24 0.12 -51.37
C GLU A 902 -52.87 1.61 -51.31
N LEU A 903 -52.67 2.28 -52.45
CA LEU A 903 -52.53 3.75 -52.51
C LEU A 903 -53.83 4.52 -52.14
N LYS A 904 -54.95 3.82 -51.88
CA LYS A 904 -56.13 4.40 -51.20
C LYS A 904 -55.95 4.54 -49.67
N PHE A 905 -54.87 4.02 -49.10
CA PHE A 905 -54.52 4.13 -47.68
C PHE A 905 -53.15 4.80 -47.46
N LEU A 906 -52.90 5.94 -48.12
CA LEU A 906 -52.22 7.02 -47.37
C LEU A 906 -53.22 7.38 -46.26
N PRO A 907 -52.92 7.11 -44.98
CA PRO A 907 -53.89 7.37 -43.94
C PRO A 907 -54.20 8.86 -44.01
N ARG A 908 -55.45 9.16 -44.34
CA ARG A 908 -56.07 10.47 -44.08
C ARG A 908 -56.04 10.81 -42.59
N GLY A 909 -55.57 9.90 -41.74
CA GLY A 909 -55.32 10.10 -40.31
C GLY A 909 -54.22 11.12 -40.03
N ASN A 910 -54.29 11.67 -38.83
CA ASN A 910 -53.45 12.77 -38.38
C ASN A 910 -51.96 12.43 -38.20
N ASP A 911 -51.57 11.16 -38.37
CA ASP A 911 -50.26 10.60 -38.02
C ASP A 911 -49.14 10.91 -39.04
N CYS A 912 -49.50 11.19 -40.31
CA CYS A 912 -48.52 11.41 -41.39
C CYS A 912 -47.68 12.69 -41.18
N LEU A 913 -48.29 13.79 -40.72
CA LEU A 913 -47.59 15.05 -40.46
C LEU A 913 -46.68 14.96 -39.22
N LEU A 914 -47.08 14.16 -38.23
CA LEU A 914 -46.33 13.94 -36.99
C LEU A 914 -45.03 13.18 -37.26
N ARG A 915 -45.08 12.09 -38.06
CA ARG A 915 -43.91 11.24 -38.36
C ARG A 915 -42.81 11.91 -39.19
N VAL A 916 -43.15 12.96 -39.96
CA VAL A 916 -42.22 13.69 -40.84
C VAL A 916 -41.83 15.07 -40.29
N ALA A 917 -42.31 15.42 -39.10
CA ALA A 917 -42.18 16.75 -38.51
C ALA A 917 -40.72 17.21 -38.29
N SER A 918 -39.78 16.27 -38.16
CA SER A 918 -38.35 16.53 -37.99
C SER A 918 -37.56 16.49 -39.32
N ILE A 919 -38.22 16.26 -40.46
CA ILE A 919 -37.59 16.09 -41.79
C ILE A 919 -38.01 17.23 -42.73
N PRO A 920 -37.20 18.30 -42.88
CA PRO A 920 -37.56 19.53 -43.60
C PRO A 920 -38.04 19.33 -45.04
N GLU A 921 -37.36 18.46 -45.80
CA GLU A 921 -37.59 18.26 -47.23
C GLU A 921 -38.93 17.56 -47.52
N THR A 922 -39.27 16.58 -46.68
CA THR A 922 -40.51 15.79 -46.78
C THR A 922 -41.69 16.56 -46.22
N LEU A 923 -41.48 17.29 -45.11
CA LEU A 923 -42.44 18.18 -44.49
C LEU A 923 -42.91 19.29 -45.44
N THR A 924 -41.98 19.92 -46.17
CA THR A 924 -42.28 20.95 -47.18
C THR A 924 -43.16 20.41 -48.30
N LYS A 925 -42.90 19.18 -48.76
CA LYS A 925 -43.70 18.55 -49.82
C LYS A 925 -45.11 18.27 -49.33
N ILE A 926 -45.26 17.65 -48.15
CA ILE A 926 -46.57 17.27 -47.60
C ILE A 926 -47.44 18.49 -47.27
N LEU A 927 -46.87 19.55 -46.67
CA LEU A 927 -47.59 20.78 -46.36
C LEU A 927 -48.05 21.57 -47.60
N ARG A 928 -47.42 21.39 -48.77
CA ARG A 928 -47.87 22.00 -50.04
C ARG A 928 -49.07 21.30 -50.68
N TYR A 929 -49.28 20.02 -50.39
CA TYR A 929 -50.37 19.22 -50.94
C TYR A 929 -51.60 19.16 -50.02
N LEU A 930 -51.49 19.68 -48.80
CA LEU A 930 -52.59 19.77 -47.85
C LEU A 930 -53.44 21.02 -48.11
N PRO A 931 -54.77 20.94 -48.03
CA PRO A 931 -55.63 22.12 -48.05
C PRO A 931 -55.37 23.01 -46.83
N GLU A 932 -55.32 24.33 -47.01
CA GLU A 932 -55.06 25.28 -45.90
C GLU A 932 -56.04 25.14 -44.73
N LYS A 933 -57.28 24.73 -45.01
CA LYS A 933 -58.31 24.48 -44.00
C LYS A 933 -57.97 23.29 -43.06
N ASP A 934 -57.18 22.33 -43.54
CA ASP A 934 -56.81 21.11 -42.81
C ASP A 934 -55.47 21.23 -42.08
N HIS A 935 -54.69 22.30 -42.34
CA HIS A 935 -53.41 22.54 -41.66
C HIS A 935 -53.58 22.64 -40.15
N LEU A 936 -54.62 23.35 -39.70
CA LEU A 936 -54.85 23.62 -38.29
C LEU A 936 -55.22 22.36 -37.49
N GLU A 937 -56.19 21.59 -37.98
CA GLU A 937 -56.62 20.35 -37.30
C GLU A 937 -55.49 19.33 -37.21
N ARG A 938 -54.68 19.23 -38.27
CA ARG A 938 -53.54 18.30 -38.32
C ARG A 938 -52.37 18.74 -37.47
N MET A 939 -52.12 20.05 -37.31
CA MET A 939 -51.07 20.56 -36.43
C MET A 939 -51.44 20.47 -34.94
N LYS A 940 -52.74 20.45 -34.60
CA LYS A 940 -53.24 20.20 -33.23
C LYS A 940 -53.24 18.72 -32.84
N ALA A 941 -53.15 17.82 -33.83
CA ALA A 941 -53.16 16.41 -33.56
C ALA A 941 -51.95 15.98 -32.72
N LYS A 942 -52.17 14.98 -31.86
CA LYS A 942 -51.20 14.47 -30.93
C LYS A 942 -50.81 13.04 -31.28
N ASP A 943 -49.53 12.71 -31.16
CA ASP A 943 -49.02 11.34 -31.23
C ASP A 943 -49.37 10.54 -29.96
N LYS A 944 -48.91 9.29 -29.88
CA LYS A 944 -49.10 8.41 -28.72
C LYS A 944 -48.43 8.89 -27.44
N LYS A 945 -47.60 9.94 -27.49
CA LYS A 945 -46.96 10.59 -26.33
C LYS A 945 -47.58 11.95 -26.05
N GLY A 946 -48.61 12.35 -26.78
CA GLY A 946 -49.26 13.64 -26.65
C GLY A 946 -48.56 14.77 -27.41
N ASN A 947 -47.49 14.48 -28.15
CA ASN A 947 -46.72 15.46 -28.89
C ASN A 947 -47.46 15.90 -30.16
N THR A 948 -47.46 17.20 -30.41
CA THR A 948 -47.92 17.77 -31.67
C THR A 948 -46.78 17.83 -32.69
N VAL A 949 -47.11 18.15 -33.94
CA VAL A 949 -46.11 18.37 -35.01
C VAL A 949 -45.10 19.43 -34.58
N LEU A 950 -45.57 20.43 -33.83
CA LEU A 950 -44.72 21.50 -33.32
C LEU A 950 -43.75 21.00 -32.24
N HIS A 951 -44.13 20.04 -31.38
CA HIS A 951 -43.20 19.44 -30.39
C HIS A 951 -42.04 18.71 -31.08
N LEU A 952 -42.36 17.89 -32.09
CA LEU A 952 -41.39 17.06 -32.80
C LEU A 952 -40.45 17.88 -33.70
N ALA A 953 -40.90 19.07 -34.15
CA ALA A 953 -40.10 19.97 -34.96
C ALA A 953 -39.07 20.78 -34.14
N MET A 954 -39.16 20.82 -32.81
CA MET A 954 -38.26 21.65 -31.97
C MET A 954 -36.82 21.15 -31.93
N SER A 955 -36.57 19.92 -32.36
CA SER A 955 -35.23 19.39 -32.56
C SER A 955 -34.58 19.83 -33.88
N ASN A 956 -35.31 20.50 -34.78
CA ASN A 956 -34.81 20.90 -36.11
C ASN A 956 -35.30 22.31 -36.52
N THR A 957 -34.38 23.28 -36.52
CA THR A 957 -34.63 24.70 -36.83
C THR A 957 -35.28 24.93 -38.19
N GLU A 958 -34.89 24.19 -39.23
CA GLU A 958 -35.44 24.35 -40.57
C GLU A 958 -36.88 23.82 -40.66
N SER A 959 -37.17 22.72 -39.97
CA SER A 959 -38.54 22.21 -39.86
C SER A 959 -39.46 23.18 -39.13
N LEU A 960 -38.97 23.84 -38.07
CA LEU A 960 -39.66 24.92 -37.39
C LEU A 960 -39.97 26.11 -38.31
N LYS A 961 -38.97 26.61 -39.06
CA LYS A 961 -39.15 27.70 -40.03
C LYS A 961 -40.19 27.35 -41.10
N ILE A 962 -40.18 26.11 -41.58
CA ILE A 962 -41.17 25.61 -42.53
C ILE A 962 -42.57 25.61 -41.90
N ILE A 963 -42.74 25.05 -40.71
CA ILE A 963 -44.04 24.98 -40.03
C ILE A 963 -44.61 26.38 -39.75
N LEU A 964 -43.78 27.32 -39.27
CA LEU A 964 -44.19 28.70 -38.98
C LEU A 964 -44.63 29.47 -40.24
N LYS A 965 -44.12 29.11 -41.42
CA LYS A 965 -44.55 29.70 -42.71
C LYS A 965 -45.99 29.32 -43.08
N PHE A 966 -46.48 28.17 -42.62
CA PHE A 966 -47.81 27.63 -42.96
C PHE A 966 -48.84 27.77 -41.81
N ILE A 967 -48.46 28.34 -40.66
CA ILE A 967 -49.35 28.60 -39.50
C ILE A 967 -49.76 30.09 -39.47
N PRO A 968 -51.06 30.40 -39.35
CA PRO A 968 -51.52 31.75 -39.04
C PRO A 968 -51.05 32.22 -37.65
N LYS A 969 -50.49 33.44 -37.57
CA LYS A 969 -49.88 33.98 -36.33
C LYS A 969 -50.82 33.96 -35.12
N ASN A 970 -52.12 34.17 -35.32
CA ASN A 970 -53.15 34.19 -34.28
C ASN A 970 -53.46 32.81 -33.66
N LEU A 971 -52.93 31.72 -34.22
CA LEU A 971 -53.15 30.34 -33.76
C LEU A 971 -51.86 29.69 -33.22
N LEU A 972 -50.72 30.33 -33.40
CA LEU A 972 -49.42 29.85 -32.94
C LEU A 972 -49.37 29.71 -31.42
N LEU A 973 -49.90 30.68 -30.68
CA LEU A 973 -49.93 30.64 -29.22
C LEU A 973 -50.76 29.46 -28.69
N GLU A 974 -51.88 29.14 -29.36
CA GLU A 974 -52.73 28.01 -28.99
C GLU A 974 -51.95 26.69 -29.14
N LEU A 975 -51.18 26.54 -30.23
CA LEU A 975 -50.36 25.36 -30.49
C LEU A 975 -49.16 25.22 -29.54
N ILE A 976 -48.54 26.34 -29.15
CA ILE A 976 -47.42 26.37 -28.19
C ILE A 976 -47.88 26.04 -26.77
N LYS A 977 -49.13 26.27 -26.41
CA LYS A 977 -49.65 25.94 -25.07
C LYS A 977 -50.09 24.47 -24.92
N ILE A 978 -50.14 23.71 -26.01
CA ILE A 978 -50.53 22.30 -25.96
C ILE A 978 -49.47 21.51 -25.18
N GLN A 979 -49.89 20.82 -24.13
CA GLN A 979 -49.02 19.93 -23.37
C GLN A 979 -49.08 18.50 -23.90
N ASN A 980 -47.91 17.84 -23.95
CA ASN A 980 -47.79 16.40 -24.16
C ASN A 980 -48.14 15.61 -22.88
N MET A 981 -48.02 14.28 -22.89
CA MET A 981 -48.35 13.44 -21.73
C MET A 981 -47.41 13.65 -20.53
N GLU A 982 -46.24 14.26 -20.76
CA GLU A 982 -45.27 14.64 -19.72
C GLU A 982 -45.48 16.08 -19.24
N CYS A 983 -46.62 16.70 -19.60
CA CYS A 983 -46.97 18.08 -19.31
C CYS A 983 -46.02 19.12 -19.95
N GLU A 984 -45.29 18.75 -21.00
CA GLU A 984 -44.33 19.61 -21.70
C GLU A 984 -44.98 20.31 -22.88
N THR A 985 -44.63 21.57 -23.09
CA THR A 985 -45.05 22.36 -24.26
C THR A 985 -43.98 22.30 -25.36
N PRO A 986 -44.29 22.62 -26.63
CA PRO A 986 -43.27 22.71 -27.68
C PRO A 986 -42.14 23.67 -27.30
N ILE A 987 -42.47 24.82 -26.70
CA ILE A 987 -41.43 25.79 -26.32
C ILE A 987 -40.56 25.28 -25.16
N PHE A 988 -41.07 24.41 -24.28
CA PHE A 988 -40.25 23.75 -23.27
C PHE A 988 -39.15 22.89 -23.92
N LEU A 989 -39.49 22.13 -24.96
CA LEU A 989 -38.51 21.34 -25.73
C LEU A 989 -37.53 22.23 -26.52
N ALA A 990 -37.97 23.43 -26.91
CA ALA A 990 -37.13 24.40 -27.62
C ALA A 990 -36.07 25.06 -26.71
N CYS A 991 -36.21 25.04 -25.39
CA CYS A 991 -35.30 25.74 -24.47
C CYS A 991 -33.83 25.31 -24.59
N GLN A 992 -33.56 24.10 -25.08
CA GLN A 992 -32.22 23.60 -25.35
C GLN A 992 -31.57 24.21 -26.61
N ASN A 993 -32.35 24.86 -27.48
CA ASN A 993 -31.88 25.54 -28.68
C ASN A 993 -32.38 26.99 -28.72
N SER A 994 -31.52 27.94 -28.33
CA SER A 994 -31.89 29.36 -28.26
C SER A 994 -32.40 29.96 -29.57
N GLU A 995 -31.95 29.43 -30.72
CA GLU A 995 -32.40 29.91 -32.03
C GLU A 995 -33.89 29.63 -32.24
N ASN A 996 -34.37 28.44 -31.83
CA ASN A 996 -35.77 28.07 -31.96
C ASN A 996 -36.69 28.91 -31.07
N VAL A 997 -36.24 29.23 -29.85
CA VAL A 997 -36.97 30.12 -28.94
C VAL A 997 -37.02 31.55 -29.51
N ASP A 998 -35.90 32.08 -29.99
CA ASP A 998 -35.82 33.41 -30.60
C ASP A 998 -36.74 33.50 -31.85
N ILE A 999 -36.76 32.47 -32.69
CA ILE A 999 -37.66 32.35 -33.86
C ILE A 999 -39.12 32.35 -33.42
N ILE A 1000 -39.50 31.57 -32.42
CA ILE A 1000 -40.89 31.50 -31.92
C ILE A 1000 -41.32 32.85 -31.35
N LEU A 1001 -40.50 33.46 -30.50
CA LEU A 1001 -40.79 34.75 -29.88
C LEU A 1001 -40.97 35.84 -30.94
N ALA A 1002 -40.16 35.87 -31.99
CA ALA A 1002 -40.29 36.82 -33.09
C ALA A 1002 -41.67 36.78 -33.79
N HIS A 1003 -42.36 35.64 -33.77
CA HIS A 1003 -43.66 35.45 -34.40
C HIS A 1003 -44.87 35.74 -33.49
N LEU A 1004 -44.65 35.91 -32.18
CA LEU A 1004 -45.67 36.26 -31.18
C LEU A 1004 -45.77 37.77 -30.97
N SER A 1005 -46.94 38.28 -30.59
CA SER A 1005 -47.15 39.67 -30.16
C SER A 1005 -46.64 39.93 -28.74
N GLU A 1006 -46.48 41.20 -28.35
CA GLU A 1006 -45.94 41.58 -27.04
C GLU A 1006 -46.72 40.95 -25.86
N ASN A 1007 -48.05 41.00 -25.89
CA ASN A 1007 -48.89 40.40 -24.86
C ASN A 1007 -48.76 38.87 -24.78
N GLU A 1008 -48.55 38.20 -25.92
CA GLU A 1008 -48.43 36.74 -25.99
C GLU A 1008 -47.05 36.27 -25.52
N ARG A 1009 -45.98 37.04 -25.84
CA ARG A 1009 -44.64 36.82 -25.28
C ARG A 1009 -44.66 36.96 -23.77
N MET A 1010 -45.33 38.00 -23.27
CA MET A 1010 -45.52 38.26 -21.84
C MET A 1010 -46.25 37.12 -21.13
N GLU A 1011 -47.33 36.62 -21.72
CA GLU A 1011 -48.10 35.51 -21.17
C GLU A 1011 -47.26 34.22 -21.11
N LEU A 1012 -46.47 33.95 -22.15
CA LEU A 1012 -45.69 32.72 -22.27
C LEU A 1012 -44.41 32.70 -21.40
N MET A 1013 -43.75 33.85 -21.25
CA MET A 1013 -42.47 33.98 -20.53
C MET A 1013 -42.63 34.58 -19.12
N SER A 1014 -43.85 34.68 -18.59
CA SER A 1014 -44.07 35.24 -17.25
C SER A 1014 -43.45 34.36 -16.15
N PRO A 1015 -42.56 34.90 -15.30
CA PRO A 1015 -41.97 34.14 -14.19
C PRO A 1015 -42.92 34.00 -12.98
N ILE A 1016 -44.09 34.64 -13.00
CA ILE A 1016 -45.01 34.77 -11.85
C ILE A 1016 -46.11 33.68 -11.85
N ASP A 1017 -46.15 32.79 -12.84
CA ASP A 1017 -47.14 31.71 -12.89
C ASP A 1017 -46.80 30.59 -11.87
N ARG A 1018 -47.33 30.72 -10.65
CA ARG A 1018 -47.05 29.85 -9.50
C ARG A 1018 -47.68 28.45 -9.60
N LYS A 1019 -48.45 28.15 -10.65
CA LYS A 1019 -49.21 26.89 -10.77
C LYS A 1019 -48.52 25.80 -11.59
N ASN A 1020 -47.44 26.12 -12.31
CA ASN A 1020 -46.76 25.17 -13.20
C ASN A 1020 -45.40 24.74 -12.63
N GLU A 1021 -45.20 23.42 -12.47
CA GLU A 1021 -43.91 22.81 -12.08
C GLU A 1021 -42.80 23.02 -13.14
N LYS A 1022 -43.14 23.46 -14.36
CA LYS A 1022 -42.22 23.65 -15.50
C LYS A 1022 -42.21 25.11 -15.99
N ASN A 1023 -41.59 26.01 -15.22
CA ASN A 1023 -41.45 27.43 -15.59
C ASN A 1023 -40.48 27.62 -16.79
N ILE A 1024 -41.03 27.98 -17.96
CA ILE A 1024 -40.26 28.13 -19.22
C ILE A 1024 -39.18 29.22 -19.09
N PHE A 1025 -39.47 30.33 -18.42
CA PHE A 1025 -38.50 31.41 -18.19
C PHE A 1025 -37.29 30.92 -17.39
N LYS A 1026 -37.53 30.14 -16.32
CA LYS A 1026 -36.48 29.53 -15.49
C LYS A 1026 -35.59 28.59 -16.31
N ILE A 1027 -36.21 27.70 -17.08
CA ILE A 1027 -35.50 26.65 -17.83
C ILE A 1027 -34.72 27.25 -19.01
N TYR A 1028 -35.32 28.19 -19.74
CA TYR A 1028 -34.64 28.87 -20.84
C TYR A 1028 -33.40 29.62 -20.34
N LEU A 1029 -33.52 30.28 -19.19
CA LEU A 1029 -32.44 31.05 -18.60
C LEU A 1029 -31.35 30.17 -17.96
N SER A 1030 -31.69 28.98 -17.46
CA SER A 1030 -30.68 28.04 -16.94
C SER A 1030 -29.76 27.49 -18.04
N GLU A 1031 -30.31 27.24 -19.22
CA GLU A 1031 -29.55 26.76 -20.38
C GLU A 1031 -28.86 27.92 -21.14
N ASN A 1032 -29.44 29.13 -21.11
CA ASN A 1032 -28.96 30.28 -21.89
C ASN A 1032 -28.87 31.58 -21.04
N PRO A 1033 -27.96 31.66 -20.05
CA PRO A 1033 -27.89 32.79 -19.13
C PRO A 1033 -27.55 34.12 -19.80
N ASP A 1034 -26.80 34.11 -20.91
CA ASP A 1034 -26.40 35.31 -21.66
C ASP A 1034 -27.58 35.99 -22.38
N LYS A 1035 -28.70 35.28 -22.55
CA LYS A 1035 -29.90 35.78 -23.22
C LYS A 1035 -30.83 36.56 -22.27
N ILE A 1036 -30.43 36.82 -21.03
CA ILE A 1036 -31.24 37.55 -20.06
C ILE A 1036 -31.63 38.96 -20.53
N GLN A 1037 -30.71 39.67 -21.18
CA GLN A 1037 -30.93 41.03 -21.64
C GLN A 1037 -31.98 41.09 -22.76
N PRO A 1038 -31.85 40.34 -23.87
CA PRO A 1038 -32.90 40.30 -24.87
C PRO A 1038 -34.23 39.75 -24.33
N LEU A 1039 -34.21 38.79 -23.39
CA LEU A 1039 -35.41 38.23 -22.78
C LEU A 1039 -36.14 39.24 -21.88
N LEU A 1040 -35.43 39.95 -20.99
CA LEU A 1040 -36.00 41.01 -20.15
C LEU A 1040 -36.49 42.21 -20.97
N ASN A 1041 -35.87 42.46 -22.12
CA ASN A 1041 -36.33 43.51 -23.02
C ASN A 1041 -37.71 43.23 -23.64
N LEU A 1042 -38.18 41.98 -23.61
CA LEU A 1042 -39.55 41.63 -23.99
C LEU A 1042 -40.59 42.10 -22.97
N PHE A 1043 -40.16 42.46 -21.77
CA PHE A 1043 -41.03 42.94 -20.70
C PHE A 1043 -40.99 44.47 -20.59
N PRO A 1044 -42.14 45.11 -20.29
CA PRO A 1044 -42.20 46.54 -20.00
C PRO A 1044 -41.21 46.96 -18.89
N PRO A 1045 -40.55 48.13 -18.99
CA PRO A 1045 -39.54 48.55 -18.00
C PRO A 1045 -40.02 48.53 -16.54
N ASN A 1046 -41.29 48.89 -16.32
CA ASN A 1046 -41.95 48.88 -15.00
C ASN A 1046 -42.20 47.48 -14.42
N LYS A 1047 -42.00 46.41 -15.19
CA LYS A 1047 -42.15 45.01 -14.76
C LYS A 1047 -40.83 44.27 -14.63
N ARG A 1048 -39.73 44.81 -15.15
CA ARG A 1048 -38.41 44.17 -15.09
C ARG A 1048 -37.89 44.02 -13.66
N SER A 1049 -38.10 45.03 -12.82
CA SER A 1049 -37.71 45.00 -11.39
C SER A 1049 -38.43 43.88 -10.63
N ASP A 1050 -39.73 43.69 -10.90
CA ASP A 1050 -40.54 42.62 -10.28
C ASP A 1050 -40.02 41.24 -10.72
N ILE A 1051 -39.62 41.11 -11.99
CA ILE A 1051 -39.10 39.86 -12.55
C ILE A 1051 -37.74 39.49 -11.96
N VAL A 1052 -36.80 40.43 -11.89
CA VAL A 1052 -35.45 40.14 -11.38
C VAL A 1052 -35.43 39.85 -9.87
N THR A 1053 -36.47 40.25 -9.15
CA THR A 1053 -36.66 40.00 -7.71
C THR A 1053 -37.50 38.76 -7.41
N THR A 1054 -38.10 38.13 -8.43
CA THR A 1054 -38.97 36.96 -8.25
C THR A 1054 -38.15 35.72 -7.89
N GLN A 1055 -38.58 35.02 -6.84
CA GLN A 1055 -38.11 33.66 -6.53
C GLN A 1055 -38.99 32.63 -7.24
N PHE A 1056 -38.33 31.69 -7.91
CA PHE A 1056 -38.96 30.50 -8.45
C PHE A 1056 -39.35 29.53 -7.33
N ASP A 1057 -40.06 28.47 -7.72
CA ASP A 1057 -40.50 27.37 -6.87
C ASP A 1057 -39.40 26.72 -6.02
N ASP A 1058 -38.16 26.63 -6.54
CA ASP A 1058 -36.99 26.10 -5.86
C ASP A 1058 -36.18 27.14 -5.06
N GLY A 1059 -36.73 28.35 -4.91
CA GLY A 1059 -36.12 29.48 -4.22
C GLY A 1059 -35.04 30.22 -5.02
N ARG A 1060 -34.71 29.79 -6.25
CA ARG A 1060 -33.75 30.50 -7.12
C ARG A 1060 -34.36 31.80 -7.65
N THR A 1061 -33.51 32.74 -8.02
CA THR A 1061 -33.88 33.99 -8.72
C THR A 1061 -33.15 34.06 -10.07
N PRO A 1062 -33.47 35.00 -10.98
CA PRO A 1062 -32.70 35.19 -12.21
C PRO A 1062 -31.20 35.40 -11.96
N PHE A 1063 -30.83 36.04 -10.83
CA PHE A 1063 -29.44 36.16 -10.40
C PHE A 1063 -28.76 34.80 -10.17
N HIS A 1064 -29.46 33.83 -9.56
CA HIS A 1064 -28.92 32.48 -9.34
C HIS A 1064 -28.68 31.73 -10.65
N LEU A 1065 -29.57 31.89 -11.63
CA LEU A 1065 -29.46 31.23 -12.93
C LEU A 1065 -28.33 31.83 -13.79
N CYS A 1066 -28.11 33.14 -13.68
CA CYS A 1066 -27.05 33.86 -14.38
C CYS A 1066 -25.72 33.96 -13.60
N ALA A 1067 -25.55 33.21 -12.50
CA ALA A 1067 -24.43 33.41 -11.56
C ALA A 1067 -23.03 33.26 -12.19
N GLN A 1068 -22.92 32.52 -13.31
CA GLN A 1068 -21.66 32.31 -14.04
C GLN A 1068 -21.48 33.23 -15.25
N ALA A 1069 -22.45 34.09 -15.56
CA ALA A 1069 -22.46 34.98 -16.73
C ALA A 1069 -22.28 36.46 -16.31
N PRO A 1070 -21.06 37.03 -16.39
CA PRO A 1070 -20.75 38.37 -15.86
C PRO A 1070 -21.58 39.48 -16.51
N ASP A 1071 -21.73 39.47 -17.83
CA ASP A 1071 -22.48 40.50 -18.57
C ASP A 1071 -23.98 40.46 -18.24
N ALA A 1072 -24.52 39.25 -18.06
CA ALA A 1072 -25.89 39.03 -17.61
C ALA A 1072 -26.12 39.60 -16.21
N LEU A 1073 -25.20 39.35 -15.26
CA LEU A 1073 -25.28 39.89 -13.89
C LEU A 1073 -25.18 41.42 -13.86
N LYS A 1074 -24.30 42.00 -14.67
CA LYS A 1074 -24.17 43.46 -14.80
C LYS A 1074 -25.47 44.09 -15.28
N TYR A 1075 -26.12 43.49 -16.27
CA TYR A 1075 -27.42 43.95 -16.75
C TYR A 1075 -28.51 43.78 -15.69
N LEU A 1076 -28.57 42.63 -15.02
CA LEU A 1076 -29.54 42.37 -13.94
C LEU A 1076 -29.43 43.38 -12.79
N LEU A 1077 -28.20 43.73 -12.38
CA LEU A 1077 -27.95 44.76 -11.36
C LEU A 1077 -28.43 46.16 -11.79
N GLN A 1078 -28.37 46.49 -13.09
CA GLN A 1078 -28.90 47.76 -13.61
C GLN A 1078 -30.43 47.84 -13.54
N GLN A 1079 -31.12 46.70 -13.59
CA GLN A 1079 -32.58 46.62 -13.49
C GLN A 1079 -33.08 46.52 -12.03
N LEU A 1080 -32.17 46.34 -11.07
CA LEU A 1080 -32.49 46.14 -9.66
C LEU A 1080 -32.41 47.47 -8.88
N PRO A 1081 -33.45 47.83 -8.10
CA PRO A 1081 -33.38 48.98 -7.20
C PRO A 1081 -32.27 48.84 -6.15
N LYS A 1082 -31.45 49.88 -5.95
CA LYS A 1082 -30.29 49.85 -5.04
C LYS A 1082 -30.64 49.44 -3.60
N ASN A 1083 -31.85 49.78 -3.13
CA ASN A 1083 -32.35 49.43 -1.80
C ASN A 1083 -32.73 47.95 -1.65
N GLU A 1084 -32.87 47.21 -2.75
CA GLU A 1084 -33.18 45.77 -2.74
C GLU A 1084 -31.98 44.89 -3.08
N THR A 1085 -30.85 45.47 -3.51
CA THR A 1085 -29.64 44.75 -3.93
C THR A 1085 -29.19 43.70 -2.92
N LEU A 1086 -28.95 44.09 -1.66
CA LEU A 1086 -28.53 43.13 -0.63
C LEU A 1086 -29.57 42.04 -0.41
N ARG A 1087 -30.85 42.42 -0.32
CA ARG A 1087 -31.96 41.49 -0.06
C ARG A 1087 -31.98 40.40 -1.13
N VAL A 1088 -31.93 40.78 -2.40
CA VAL A 1088 -32.06 39.83 -3.52
C VAL A 1088 -30.81 38.97 -3.69
N LEU A 1089 -29.60 39.54 -3.57
CA LEU A 1089 -28.35 38.79 -3.73
C LEU A 1089 -28.08 37.83 -2.55
N THR A 1090 -28.77 38.01 -1.42
CA THR A 1090 -28.66 37.13 -0.24
C THR A 1090 -29.80 36.13 -0.09
N LEU A 1091 -30.76 36.12 -1.03
CA LEU A 1091 -31.77 35.07 -1.07
C LEU A 1091 -31.09 33.71 -1.25
N GLN A 1092 -31.55 32.74 -0.47
CA GLN A 1092 -31.03 31.38 -0.49
C GLN A 1092 -31.95 30.45 -1.29
N THR A 1093 -31.36 29.53 -2.04
CA THR A 1093 -32.11 28.44 -2.66
C THR A 1093 -32.77 27.54 -1.61
N GLN A 1094 -33.92 26.94 -1.94
CA GLN A 1094 -34.69 26.14 -0.99
C GLN A 1094 -33.94 24.87 -0.52
N TYR A 1095 -33.18 24.23 -1.42
CA TYR A 1095 -32.58 22.92 -1.16
C TYR A 1095 -31.15 22.97 -0.62
N SER A 1096 -30.31 23.83 -1.21
CA SER A 1096 -28.89 23.94 -0.84
C SER A 1096 -28.60 25.11 0.08
N CYS A 1097 -29.57 25.99 0.34
CA CYS A 1097 -29.39 27.25 1.06
C CYS A 1097 -28.27 28.13 0.46
N SER A 1098 -28.00 27.98 -0.84
CA SER A 1098 -26.91 28.69 -1.52
C SER A 1098 -27.40 30.06 -1.99
N THR A 1099 -26.55 31.08 -1.87
CA THR A 1099 -26.79 32.41 -2.47
C THR A 1099 -26.20 32.49 -3.88
N VAL A 1100 -26.48 33.56 -4.63
CA VAL A 1100 -25.85 33.80 -5.95
C VAL A 1100 -24.32 33.79 -5.89
N PHE A 1101 -23.74 34.26 -4.78
CA PHE A 1101 -22.29 34.26 -4.57
C PHE A 1101 -21.70 32.86 -4.51
N HIS A 1102 -22.42 31.90 -3.91
CA HIS A 1102 -22.01 30.50 -3.88
C HIS A 1102 -22.03 29.89 -5.29
N MET A 1103 -23.05 30.24 -6.08
CA MET A 1103 -23.20 29.75 -7.46
C MET A 1103 -22.25 30.44 -8.45
N ALA A 1104 -21.69 31.61 -8.10
CA ALA A 1104 -20.71 32.35 -8.90
C ALA A 1104 -19.25 31.91 -8.64
N LEU A 1105 -19.00 31.03 -7.66
CA LEU A 1105 -17.68 30.45 -7.43
C LEU A 1105 -17.20 29.73 -8.70
N GLY A 1106 -15.99 30.05 -9.15
CA GLY A 1106 -15.44 29.61 -10.45
C GLY A 1106 -15.35 30.74 -11.49
N SER A 1107 -16.14 31.81 -11.37
CA SER A 1107 -16.09 32.99 -12.25
C SER A 1107 -15.70 34.26 -11.47
N ASN A 1108 -14.43 34.67 -11.59
CA ASN A 1108 -13.91 35.84 -10.89
C ASN A 1108 -14.57 37.15 -11.35
N ASP A 1109 -14.89 37.25 -12.63
CA ASP A 1109 -15.55 38.43 -13.19
C ASP A 1109 -16.99 38.56 -12.66
N ALA A 1110 -17.72 37.45 -12.53
CA ALA A 1110 -19.04 37.43 -11.93
C ALA A 1110 -19.00 37.82 -10.45
N LEU A 1111 -18.08 37.26 -9.66
CA LEU A 1111 -17.89 37.62 -8.25
C LEU A 1111 -17.48 39.07 -8.07
N LYS A 1112 -16.60 39.60 -8.92
CA LYS A 1112 -16.20 41.01 -8.90
C LYS A 1112 -17.41 41.92 -9.09
N ILE A 1113 -18.23 41.66 -10.11
CA ILE A 1113 -19.44 42.44 -10.39
C ILE A 1113 -20.42 42.40 -9.21
N LEU A 1114 -20.61 41.24 -8.60
CA LEU A 1114 -21.52 41.07 -7.45
C LEU A 1114 -20.99 41.76 -6.19
N PHE A 1115 -19.68 41.68 -5.91
CA PHE A 1115 -19.08 42.36 -4.75
C PHE A 1115 -18.95 43.87 -4.94
N ASP A 1116 -18.72 44.35 -6.17
CA ASP A 1116 -18.70 45.79 -6.49
C ASP A 1116 -20.09 46.44 -6.31
N ALA A 1117 -21.16 45.64 -6.31
CA ALA A 1117 -22.53 46.09 -6.07
C ALA A 1117 -22.90 46.22 -4.57
N LEU A 1118 -22.01 45.82 -3.66
CA LEU A 1118 -22.23 45.84 -2.21
C LEU A 1118 -21.37 46.90 -1.53
N THR A 1119 -21.86 47.43 -0.40
CA THR A 1119 -21.01 48.18 0.55
C THR A 1119 -20.05 47.24 1.28
N GLU A 1120 -19.01 47.79 1.91
CA GLU A 1120 -18.01 46.99 2.64
C GLU A 1120 -18.63 46.16 3.78
N GLN A 1121 -19.61 46.70 4.50
CA GLN A 1121 -20.31 45.97 5.57
C GLN A 1121 -21.17 44.83 5.02
N GLU A 1122 -21.81 45.04 3.87
CA GLU A 1122 -22.61 44.03 3.18
C GLU A 1122 -21.75 42.90 2.61
N TYR A 1123 -20.61 43.26 2.02
CA TYR A 1123 -19.60 42.33 1.54
C TYR A 1123 -19.15 41.36 2.65
N LEU A 1124 -18.76 41.91 3.82
CA LEU A 1124 -18.32 41.10 4.95
C LEU A 1124 -19.43 40.18 5.48
N LYS A 1125 -20.68 40.67 5.49
CA LYS A 1125 -21.86 39.85 5.86
C LYS A 1125 -22.03 38.67 4.89
N VAL A 1126 -21.89 38.89 3.59
CA VAL A 1126 -22.01 37.82 2.58
C VAL A 1126 -20.93 36.74 2.74
N LEU A 1127 -19.69 37.13 3.07
CA LEU A 1127 -18.61 36.15 3.31
C LEU A 1127 -18.92 35.17 4.45
N THR A 1128 -19.72 35.59 5.44
CA THR A 1128 -20.13 34.76 6.57
C THR A 1128 -21.36 33.88 6.32
N MET A 1129 -22.07 34.09 5.20
CA MET A 1129 -23.27 33.31 4.89
C MET A 1129 -22.88 31.91 4.47
N GLY A 1130 -23.46 30.92 5.15
CA GLY A 1130 -23.27 29.51 4.85
C GLY A 1130 -24.36 28.93 3.95
N ASP A 1131 -23.97 27.93 3.18
CA ASP A 1131 -24.91 27.00 2.57
C ASP A 1131 -25.14 25.78 3.50
N LYS A 1132 -26.00 24.85 3.08
CA LYS A 1132 -26.34 23.64 3.86
C LYS A 1132 -25.16 22.68 4.06
N TYR A 1133 -24.07 22.81 3.29
CA TYR A 1133 -23.01 21.79 3.18
C TYR A 1133 -21.65 22.23 3.73
N SER A 1134 -21.37 23.53 3.87
CA SER A 1134 -20.03 24.00 4.20
C SER A 1134 -19.94 25.28 5.02
N GLY A 1135 -20.99 25.74 5.71
CA GLY A 1135 -20.86 26.73 6.80
C GLY A 1135 -20.56 28.20 6.43
N SER A 1136 -19.78 28.50 5.38
CA SER A 1136 -19.54 29.88 4.87
C SER A 1136 -19.14 29.90 3.38
N LEU A 1137 -19.29 31.05 2.70
CA LEU A 1137 -18.85 31.24 1.31
C LEU A 1137 -17.33 31.01 1.13
N VAL A 1138 -16.53 31.42 2.11
CA VAL A 1138 -15.07 31.24 2.12
C VAL A 1138 -14.72 29.75 2.20
N GLU A 1139 -15.43 28.99 3.03
CA GLU A 1139 -15.25 27.53 3.13
C GLU A 1139 -15.71 26.79 1.86
N CYS A 1140 -16.79 27.26 1.23
CA CYS A 1140 -17.27 26.75 -0.06
C CYS A 1140 -16.23 26.96 -1.18
N ALA A 1141 -15.52 28.09 -1.17
CA ALA A 1141 -14.45 28.39 -2.13
C ALA A 1141 -13.20 27.50 -1.96
N LEU A 1142 -12.98 26.93 -0.76
CA LEU A 1142 -11.83 26.09 -0.45
C LEU A 1142 -12.01 24.62 -0.89
N LYS A 1143 -13.23 24.07 -0.88
CA LYS A 1143 -13.49 22.62 -1.06
C LYS A 1143 -13.22 22.07 -2.47
N SER A 1144 -13.21 22.90 -3.51
CA SER A 1144 -13.05 22.46 -4.90
C SER A 1144 -11.87 23.14 -5.56
N ARG A 1145 -11.05 22.36 -6.29
CA ARG A 1145 -9.93 22.89 -7.10
C ARG A 1145 -10.39 23.92 -8.14
N LEU A 1146 -11.61 23.78 -8.67
CA LEU A 1146 -12.18 24.71 -9.64
C LEU A 1146 -12.44 26.10 -9.04
N ASN A 1147 -12.63 26.18 -7.71
CA ASN A 1147 -12.99 27.42 -7.00
C ASN A 1147 -11.78 28.17 -6.42
N LEU A 1148 -10.57 27.58 -6.49
CA LEU A 1148 -9.36 28.16 -5.89
C LEU A 1148 -8.99 29.53 -6.48
N ARG A 1149 -9.31 29.79 -7.76
CA ARG A 1149 -9.10 31.11 -8.38
C ARG A 1149 -10.01 32.18 -7.77
N SER A 1150 -11.25 31.81 -7.44
CA SER A 1150 -12.21 32.68 -6.76
C SER A 1150 -11.84 32.87 -5.29
N PHE A 1151 -11.30 31.84 -4.64
CA PHE A 1151 -10.73 31.97 -3.30
C PHE A 1151 -9.57 32.99 -3.26
N LYS A 1152 -8.61 32.90 -4.20
CA LYS A 1152 -7.51 33.88 -4.30
C LYS A 1152 -8.02 35.32 -4.45
N TYR A 1153 -9.04 35.51 -5.29
CA TYR A 1153 -9.68 36.83 -5.45
C TYR A 1153 -10.33 37.34 -4.15
N ILE A 1154 -11.02 36.47 -3.41
CA ILE A 1154 -11.60 36.81 -2.09
C ILE A 1154 -10.48 37.18 -1.10
N VAL A 1155 -9.36 36.45 -1.10
CA VAL A 1155 -8.20 36.72 -0.24
C VAL A 1155 -7.58 38.08 -0.53
N GLU A 1156 -7.41 38.45 -1.81
CA GLU A 1156 -6.82 39.73 -2.22
C GLU A 1156 -7.71 40.94 -1.91
N ARG A 1157 -9.04 40.76 -1.92
CA ARG A 1157 -10.01 41.83 -1.70
C ARG A 1157 -10.41 42.01 -0.24
N THR A 1158 -10.34 40.97 0.59
CA THR A 1158 -10.80 41.02 1.99
C THR A 1158 -9.73 41.64 2.89
N PRO A 1159 -10.06 42.59 3.77
CA PRO A 1159 -9.13 43.07 4.80
C PRO A 1159 -8.57 41.92 5.63
N LYS A 1160 -7.25 41.92 5.82
CA LYS A 1160 -6.48 40.82 6.42
C LYS A 1160 -7.07 40.30 7.74
N ASP A 1161 -7.42 41.18 8.67
CA ASP A 1161 -7.92 40.77 9.99
C ASP A 1161 -9.28 40.05 9.93
N HIS A 1162 -10.15 40.48 9.02
CA HIS A 1162 -11.46 39.85 8.81
C HIS A 1162 -11.30 38.48 8.14
N LEU A 1163 -10.44 38.40 7.11
CA LEU A 1163 -10.14 37.15 6.42
C LEU A 1163 -9.58 36.09 7.38
N LEU A 1164 -8.61 36.46 8.22
CA LEU A 1164 -8.00 35.55 9.19
C LEU A 1164 -9.04 35.05 10.21
N SER A 1165 -9.94 35.93 10.69
CA SER A 1165 -11.01 35.54 11.61
C SER A 1165 -12.01 34.54 11.02
N LEU A 1166 -12.23 34.58 9.70
CA LEU A 1166 -13.08 33.62 9.00
C LEU A 1166 -12.37 32.29 8.82
N ILE A 1167 -11.11 32.32 8.39
CA ILE A 1167 -10.31 31.11 8.14
C ILE A 1167 -10.03 30.34 9.43
N GLU A 1168 -9.86 31.02 10.57
CA GLU A 1168 -9.73 30.40 11.91
C GLU A 1168 -10.90 29.46 12.26
N ARG A 1169 -12.11 29.76 11.77
CA ARG A 1169 -13.33 29.01 12.08
C ARG A 1169 -13.55 27.81 11.14
N ILE A 1170 -12.72 27.66 10.11
CA ILE A 1170 -12.84 26.59 9.11
C ILE A 1170 -12.20 25.31 9.65
N LYS A 1171 -12.85 24.17 9.39
CA LYS A 1171 -12.34 22.84 9.77
C LYS A 1171 -11.14 22.43 8.91
N SER A 1172 -10.24 21.62 9.49
CA SER A 1172 -9.03 21.14 8.83
C SER A 1172 -9.30 20.44 7.48
N GLU A 1173 -10.38 19.65 7.40
CA GLU A 1173 -10.78 18.90 6.20
C GLU A 1173 -11.06 19.78 4.98
N SER A 1174 -11.53 21.02 5.20
CA SER A 1174 -11.88 21.95 4.13
C SER A 1174 -10.65 22.52 3.40
N PHE A 1175 -9.44 22.31 3.92
CA PHE A 1175 -8.18 22.73 3.31
C PHE A 1175 -7.51 21.65 2.44
N ASN A 1176 -8.05 20.42 2.38
CA ASN A 1176 -7.43 19.27 1.70
C ASN A 1176 -7.20 19.46 0.18
N SER A 1177 -8.01 20.33 -0.43
CA SER A 1177 -8.00 20.67 -1.87
C SER A 1177 -7.02 21.79 -2.25
N LEU A 1178 -6.39 22.45 -1.28
CA LEU A 1178 -5.45 23.55 -1.53
C LEU A 1178 -4.19 23.09 -2.26
N ASP A 1179 -3.66 23.97 -3.11
CA ASP A 1179 -2.35 23.83 -3.73
C ASP A 1179 -1.24 24.45 -2.83
N GLU A 1180 0.01 24.12 -3.12
CA GLU A 1180 1.17 24.60 -2.37
C GLU A 1180 1.24 26.13 -2.28
N VAL A 1181 0.96 26.81 -3.40
CA VAL A 1181 1.01 28.28 -3.50
C VAL A 1181 -0.01 28.93 -2.57
N THR A 1182 -1.22 28.37 -2.49
CA THR A 1182 -2.28 28.89 -1.63
C THR A 1182 -2.01 28.60 -0.17
N PHE A 1183 -1.43 27.44 0.17
CA PHE A 1183 -0.92 27.18 1.52
C PHE A 1183 0.16 28.18 1.93
N ARG A 1184 1.09 28.52 1.04
CA ARG A 1184 2.14 29.52 1.33
C ARG A 1184 1.55 30.91 1.53
N LEU A 1185 0.65 31.36 0.65
CA LEU A 1185 -0.03 32.65 0.77
C LEU A 1185 -0.77 32.80 2.11
N LEU A 1186 -1.56 31.79 2.49
CA LEU A 1186 -2.29 31.81 3.76
C LEU A 1186 -1.34 31.73 4.96
N GLY A 1187 -0.29 30.91 4.88
CA GLY A 1187 0.71 30.81 5.93
C GLY A 1187 1.45 32.13 6.16
N ASP A 1188 1.85 32.83 5.10
CA ASP A 1188 2.50 34.14 5.20
C ASP A 1188 1.57 35.21 5.80
N LEU A 1189 0.27 35.15 5.48
CA LEU A 1189 -0.75 36.03 6.08
C LEU A 1189 -0.91 35.77 7.59
N PHE A 1190 -0.94 34.51 8.03
CA PHE A 1190 -0.98 34.16 9.46
C PHE A 1190 0.33 34.54 10.18
N LEU A 1191 1.49 34.29 9.57
CA LEU A 1191 2.80 34.65 10.13
C LEU A 1191 2.97 36.16 10.33
N SER A 1192 2.32 36.97 9.51
CA SER A 1192 2.35 38.43 9.62
C SER A 1192 1.20 39.01 10.46
N SER A 1193 0.45 38.19 11.20
CA SER A 1193 -0.65 38.59 12.10
C SER A 1193 -0.47 38.04 13.51
N ASP A 1194 -1.11 38.61 14.53
CA ASP A 1194 -1.08 38.06 15.91
C ASP A 1194 -2.05 36.89 16.13
N ARG A 1195 -2.70 36.43 15.05
CA ARG A 1195 -3.71 35.37 15.04
C ARG A 1195 -3.09 33.99 14.82
N SER A 1196 -3.75 32.95 15.34
CA SER A 1196 -3.29 31.57 15.24
C SER A 1196 -4.40 30.69 14.65
N ALA A 1197 -4.05 29.78 13.73
CA ALA A 1197 -5.01 28.92 13.05
C ALA A 1197 -4.62 27.43 13.17
N PRO A 1198 -4.90 26.79 14.32
CA PRO A 1198 -4.54 25.38 14.55
C PRO A 1198 -5.13 24.43 13.49
N ASN A 1199 -6.37 24.69 13.04
CA ASN A 1199 -7.00 23.88 11.99
C ASN A 1199 -6.28 23.98 10.64
N PHE A 1200 -5.83 25.18 10.26
CA PHE A 1200 -5.05 25.40 9.04
C PHE A 1200 -3.67 24.72 9.11
N VAL A 1201 -2.98 24.85 10.25
CA VAL A 1201 -1.68 24.22 10.49
C VAL A 1201 -1.77 22.69 10.45
N SER A 1202 -2.83 22.12 11.04
CA SER A 1202 -3.08 20.67 11.00
C SER A 1202 -3.31 20.14 9.58
N ALA A 1203 -3.86 20.95 8.69
CA ALA A 1203 -4.14 20.57 7.31
C ALA A 1203 -2.90 20.60 6.39
N ILE A 1204 -1.79 21.20 6.82
CA ILE A 1204 -0.53 21.18 6.04
C ILE A 1204 0.06 19.77 6.07
N ASN A 1205 -0.11 19.04 4.97
CA ASN A 1205 0.46 17.73 4.76
C ASN A 1205 1.88 17.85 4.15
N VAL A 1206 2.90 17.75 5.00
CA VAL A 1206 4.32 17.84 4.62
C VAL A 1206 4.78 16.66 3.78
N GLN A 1207 4.13 15.49 3.87
CA GLN A 1207 4.42 14.36 2.98
C GLN A 1207 3.98 14.66 1.54
N LYS A 1208 2.86 15.37 1.37
CA LYS A 1208 2.34 15.79 0.06
C LYS A 1208 3.07 17.01 -0.50
N PHE A 1209 3.47 17.95 0.35
CA PHE A 1209 4.19 19.19 -0.01
C PHE A 1209 5.40 19.40 0.90
N PRO A 1210 6.56 18.77 0.61
CA PRO A 1210 7.76 18.87 1.45
C PRO A 1210 8.27 20.30 1.63
N GLN A 1211 8.07 21.17 0.64
CA GLN A 1211 8.49 22.57 0.65
C GLN A 1211 7.73 23.45 1.67
N LEU A 1212 6.66 22.94 2.28
CA LEU A 1212 5.89 23.64 3.32
C LEU A 1212 6.35 23.29 4.74
N ALA A 1213 7.36 22.42 4.91
CA ALA A 1213 7.85 22.01 6.24
C ALA A 1213 8.29 23.20 7.11
N GLU A 1214 9.08 24.12 6.53
CA GLU A 1214 9.56 25.31 7.24
C GLU A 1214 8.41 26.25 7.63
N LEU A 1215 7.46 26.46 6.72
CA LEU A 1215 6.27 27.27 6.95
C LEU A 1215 5.41 26.68 8.08
N LYS A 1216 5.19 25.36 8.07
CA LYS A 1216 4.43 24.65 9.10
C LYS A 1216 5.07 24.83 10.47
N ASN A 1217 6.39 24.61 10.58
CA ASN A 1217 7.13 24.78 11.85
C ASN A 1217 7.01 26.21 12.40
N ARG A 1218 7.09 27.22 11.53
CA ARG A 1218 6.95 28.64 11.92
C ARG A 1218 5.53 29.00 12.36
N LEU A 1219 4.51 28.34 11.82
CA LEU A 1219 3.12 28.53 12.23
C LEU A 1219 2.80 27.75 13.51
N GLU A 1220 3.36 26.55 13.70
CA GLU A 1220 3.22 25.73 14.91
C GLU A 1220 3.77 26.44 16.15
N SER A 1221 4.92 27.12 16.02
CA SER A 1221 5.50 27.92 17.11
C SER A 1221 4.63 29.12 17.51
N LYS A 1222 3.76 29.59 16.62
CA LYS A 1222 2.75 30.63 16.92
C LYS A 1222 1.48 30.09 17.58
N VAL A 1223 1.06 28.87 17.24
CA VAL A 1223 -0.11 28.21 17.86
C VAL A 1223 0.21 27.77 19.29
N ASN A 1224 1.44 27.31 19.53
CA ASN A 1224 1.94 26.94 20.85
C ASN A 1224 3.20 27.76 21.17
N PRO A 1225 3.08 29.02 21.62
CA PRO A 1225 4.23 29.76 22.12
C PRO A 1225 4.73 29.07 23.39
N GLN A 1226 5.79 28.28 23.30
CA GLN A 1226 6.46 27.79 24.50
C GLN A 1226 7.03 29.01 25.25
N PRO A 1227 6.88 29.08 26.59
CA PRO A 1227 7.49 30.14 27.37
C PRO A 1227 9.02 30.01 27.25
N GLN A 1228 9.65 30.98 26.59
CA GLN A 1228 11.09 31.13 26.65
C GLN A 1228 11.45 31.55 28.08
N PHE A 1229 11.96 30.60 28.87
CA PHE A 1229 12.78 30.94 30.03
C PHE A 1229 14.04 31.65 29.51
N GLY A 1230 14.04 32.97 29.60
CA GLY A 1230 15.28 33.74 29.62
C GLY A 1230 15.99 33.48 30.94
N VAL A 1231 17.20 32.95 30.88
CA VAL A 1231 18.23 33.27 31.87
C VAL A 1231 19.06 34.38 31.26
N SER A 1232 18.83 35.61 31.71
CA SER A 1232 19.88 36.45 32.27
C SER A 1232 19.56 36.62 33.74
#